data_AF-A0A6I3WZG2-F1
#
_entry.id   AF-A0A6I3WZG2-F1
#
_cell.length_a   1.000
_cell.length_b   1.000
_cell.length_c   1.000
_cell.angle_alpha   90.00
_cell.angle_beta   90.00
_cell.angle_gamma   90.00
#
_symmetry.space_group_name_H-M   'P 1'
#
loop_
_entity.id
_entity.type
_entity.pdbx_description
1 polymer ?
#
loop_
_entity_poly.entity_id
_entity_poly.type
_entity_poly.pdbx_seq_one_letter_code
_entity_poly.pdbx_strand_id
1 'polypeptide(L)'
;MQLSVVIASKDRPDLLGALLNTLRPQVEELNGVGEIVVVDDGSTPPYDAALFPGVSLLRTSGIGPARARNFGVQHSTGEIILFTDDDVAVQEGWVVAAQSFLTSHPSFAGVTGDTTSPPFSAIYEHSVEDHDGGSFLTCNVAYRREAFVAVGGFDRLFPHAAHEDRDVAWRIQKEVGPVGFEPAMRVTHPGRPFSAKQWRRRGVIAIDDWLVLARHPERKASRRSLRWAPLTGAAYRWRSIGREVGAFRSPRKFRRWAWVAGGQLAMNAWTVVSQWRFLSERDSRAVPGLRFPGWRIAYVGPSPNPHAGGAPGVAGLLLDQLLQRGHSIDVFVVASKEDDDPYGLGEREGFNYIVERSNFAFEKWYSRNSLTKMMSSQLFAARGRQRLAKRLRALHRATPYDFIYQFSTMESVGVPRNLKVPVIMHPSVHAQGERTWFDLEYRNGVSTQPALRHFVVSRWLQLRSLRQARDARRATGVLAISRHFGDAIIEDYGVDSNRVRVVPNCINIDEITMGPGGRDVLVVGRLAVRKGLEVVAQVTHAWVAERTEDEHDIRFQIIGNHSLWSDYRDTVRSSNPSVTNLVGHKSRAEVFEALQSGLALLQLSRYEPFGLTVAEALAAGVPVFVTDRVGASEEVSRDVAFVVPVGLHESDTVFQQLHRLASLSKPERLALASRCRAEAERLFRPEVVASQLEAALQELLAYSQQRS
;
A
#
# COMPACT_ATOMS: atom_id res chain seq x y z
N MET A 1 -3.35 -5.82 -32.06
CA MET A 1 -2.59 -5.53 -30.83
C MET A 1 -1.78 -4.28 -31.08
N GLN A 2 -1.95 -3.26 -30.24
CA GLN A 2 -1.10 -2.05 -30.30
C GLN A 2 0.35 -2.37 -29.89
N LEU A 3 1.33 -1.66 -30.44
CA LEU A 3 2.75 -1.94 -30.23
C LEU A 3 3.52 -0.66 -29.83
N SER A 4 4.42 -0.78 -28.84
CA SER A 4 5.34 0.29 -28.46
C SER A 4 6.77 -0.16 -28.59
N VAL A 5 7.60 0.61 -29.29
CA VAL A 5 9.06 0.43 -29.29
C VAL A 5 9.67 1.36 -28.26
N VAL A 6 10.34 0.81 -27.24
CA VAL A 6 10.93 1.57 -26.12
C VAL A 6 12.44 1.55 -26.21
N ILE A 7 13.04 2.74 -26.31
CA ILE A 7 14.48 2.94 -26.50
C ILE A 7 15.01 3.83 -25.38
N ALA A 8 16.10 3.42 -24.72
CA ALA A 8 16.84 4.26 -23.78
C ALA A 8 18.13 4.75 -24.44
N SER A 9 18.38 6.05 -24.41
CA SER A 9 19.55 6.64 -25.05
C SER A 9 20.20 7.71 -24.16
N LYS A 10 21.52 7.86 -24.29
CA LYS A 10 22.29 8.88 -23.57
C LYS A 10 23.52 9.33 -24.35
N ASP A 11 23.64 10.63 -24.56
CA ASP A 11 24.79 11.32 -25.19
C ASP A 11 25.13 10.77 -26.60
N ARG A 12 24.12 10.34 -27.37
CA ARG A 12 24.26 9.68 -28.69
C ARG A 12 23.14 10.05 -29.69
N PRO A 13 22.90 11.34 -29.95
CA PRO A 13 21.83 11.75 -30.85
C PRO A 13 22.01 11.19 -32.28
N ASP A 14 23.24 11.09 -32.78
CA ASP A 14 23.51 10.61 -34.15
C ASP A 14 23.17 9.12 -34.34
N LEU A 15 23.51 8.29 -33.34
CA LEU A 15 23.23 6.84 -33.40
C LEU A 15 21.73 6.59 -33.26
N LEU A 16 21.07 7.30 -32.34
CA LEU A 16 19.62 7.27 -32.21
C LEU A 16 18.93 7.72 -33.51
N GLY A 17 19.42 8.78 -34.15
CA GLY A 17 18.90 9.24 -35.45
C GLY A 17 19.04 8.17 -36.54
N ALA A 18 20.18 7.49 -36.61
CA ALA A 18 20.41 6.41 -37.55
C ALA A 18 19.45 5.22 -37.35
N LEU A 19 19.20 4.82 -36.09
CA LEU A 19 18.20 3.81 -35.75
C LEU A 19 16.79 4.25 -36.15
N LEU A 20 16.40 5.48 -35.82
CA LEU A 20 15.05 5.97 -36.10
C LEU A 20 14.76 6.06 -37.60
N ASN A 21 15.77 6.30 -38.43
CA ASN A 21 15.62 6.30 -39.90
C ASN A 21 15.20 4.93 -40.45
N THR A 22 15.60 3.83 -39.80
CA THR A 22 15.20 2.47 -40.23
C THR A 22 13.97 1.97 -39.50
N LEU A 23 13.73 2.43 -38.27
CA LEU A 23 12.60 1.99 -37.44
C LEU A 23 11.29 2.70 -37.77
N ARG A 24 11.32 4.02 -38.01
CA ARG A 24 10.11 4.84 -38.17
C ARG A 24 9.20 4.37 -39.33
N PRO A 25 9.71 4.08 -40.55
CA PRO A 25 8.86 3.59 -41.63
C PRO A 25 8.11 2.32 -41.26
N GLN A 26 8.76 1.41 -40.52
CA GLN A 26 8.15 0.14 -40.10
C GLN A 26 7.03 0.32 -39.06
N VAL A 27 7.10 1.37 -38.23
CA VAL A 27 6.05 1.69 -37.26
C VAL A 27 4.90 2.46 -37.92
N GLU A 28 5.20 3.33 -38.89
CA GLU A 28 4.20 4.06 -39.68
C GLU A 28 3.34 3.12 -40.54
N GLU A 29 3.93 2.06 -41.08
CA GLU A 29 3.23 0.99 -41.82
C GLU A 29 2.11 0.30 -40.99
N LEU A 30 2.16 0.41 -39.66
CA LEU A 30 1.13 -0.10 -38.77
C LEU A 30 -0.14 0.78 -38.72
N ASN A 31 -0.27 1.83 -39.53
CA ASN A 31 -1.49 2.65 -39.64
C ASN A 31 -2.05 3.18 -38.29
N GLY A 32 -1.17 3.64 -37.40
CA GLY A 32 -1.56 4.27 -36.13
C GLY A 32 -1.74 3.32 -34.94
N VAL A 33 -1.48 2.02 -35.08
CA VAL A 33 -1.40 1.07 -33.94
C VAL A 33 0.03 0.81 -33.44
N GLY A 34 0.98 1.67 -33.81
CA GLY A 34 2.37 1.62 -33.37
C GLY A 34 2.87 2.97 -32.85
N GLU A 35 3.72 2.96 -31.82
CA GLU A 35 4.41 4.14 -31.31
C GLU A 35 5.89 3.88 -31.02
N ILE A 36 6.69 4.96 -31.00
CA ILE A 36 8.10 4.94 -30.60
C ILE A 36 8.26 5.84 -29.38
N VAL A 37 8.76 5.28 -28.29
CA VAL A 37 9.04 5.99 -27.04
C VAL A 37 10.55 5.99 -26.81
N VAL A 38 11.16 7.17 -26.81
CA VAL A 38 12.58 7.35 -26.53
C VAL A 38 12.73 8.01 -25.17
N VAL A 39 13.59 7.44 -24.32
CA VAL A 39 13.94 8.00 -23.01
C VAL A 39 15.37 8.51 -23.05
N ASP A 40 15.52 9.84 -23.08
CA ASP A 40 16.78 10.55 -22.87
C ASP A 40 17.19 10.45 -21.39
N ASP A 41 18.18 9.60 -21.09
CA ASP A 41 18.65 9.31 -19.74
C ASP A 41 19.69 10.34 -19.25
N GLY A 42 19.32 11.61 -19.34
CA GLY A 42 20.10 12.75 -18.86
C GLY A 42 21.29 13.09 -19.75
N SER A 43 21.07 13.18 -21.07
CA SER A 43 22.07 13.65 -22.04
C SER A 43 22.45 15.12 -21.84
N THR A 44 23.69 15.44 -22.19
CA THR A 44 24.25 16.80 -22.16
C THR A 44 24.93 17.13 -23.50
N PRO A 45 24.36 18.02 -24.33
CA PRO A 45 23.09 18.74 -24.13
C PRO A 45 21.85 17.82 -24.20
N PRO A 46 20.68 18.27 -23.69
CA PRO A 46 19.39 17.61 -23.90
C PRO A 46 19.10 17.31 -25.37
N TYR A 47 18.42 16.19 -25.63
CA TYR A 47 17.89 15.92 -26.96
C TYR A 47 16.80 16.93 -27.33
N ASP A 48 16.86 17.45 -28.54
CA ASP A 48 15.84 18.31 -29.12
C ASP A 48 14.76 17.45 -29.77
N ALA A 49 13.51 17.63 -29.35
CA ALA A 49 12.36 16.90 -29.90
C ALA A 49 12.18 17.17 -31.41
N ALA A 50 12.59 18.33 -31.91
CA ALA A 50 12.52 18.67 -33.33
C ALA A 50 13.39 17.75 -34.22
N LEU A 51 14.43 17.14 -33.65
CA LEU A 51 15.31 16.21 -34.37
C LEU A 51 14.69 14.82 -34.54
N PHE A 52 13.66 14.50 -33.76
CA PHE A 52 13.06 13.17 -33.71
C PHE A 52 11.54 13.23 -33.91
N PRO A 53 11.05 13.68 -35.09
CA PRO A 53 9.61 13.75 -35.35
C PRO A 53 8.98 12.36 -35.32
N GLY A 54 7.72 12.27 -34.87
CA GLY A 54 6.99 11.00 -34.75
C GLY A 54 7.44 10.12 -33.58
N VAL A 55 8.20 10.67 -32.62
CA VAL A 55 8.68 9.97 -31.43
C VAL A 55 8.20 10.66 -30.15
N SER A 56 7.73 9.88 -29.19
CA SER A 56 7.46 10.33 -27.83
C SER A 56 8.79 10.43 -27.06
N LEU A 57 9.38 11.63 -27.03
CA LEU A 57 10.63 11.90 -26.32
C LEU A 57 10.37 12.21 -24.84
N LEU A 58 10.89 11.35 -23.97
CA LEU A 58 10.84 11.46 -22.52
C LEU A 58 12.23 11.75 -21.97
N ARG A 59 12.33 12.38 -20.81
CA ARG A 59 13.60 12.73 -20.17
C ARG A 59 13.67 12.28 -18.72
N THR A 60 14.82 11.77 -18.31
CA THR A 60 15.13 11.47 -16.89
C THR A 60 16.43 12.16 -16.46
N SER A 61 16.81 12.00 -15.19
CA SER A 61 18.02 12.58 -14.60
C SER A 61 19.27 11.69 -14.69
N GLY A 62 19.32 10.70 -15.59
CA GLY A 62 20.42 9.73 -15.65
C GLY A 62 20.28 8.60 -14.65
N ILE A 63 19.14 7.91 -14.72
CA ILE A 63 18.78 6.81 -13.84
C ILE A 63 19.32 5.46 -14.36
N GLY A 64 19.93 5.38 -15.53
CA GLY A 64 20.49 4.16 -16.09
C GLY A 64 19.46 3.36 -16.91
N PRO A 65 19.95 2.45 -17.77
CA PRO A 65 19.20 1.89 -18.90
C PRO A 65 17.99 1.06 -18.49
N ALA A 66 18.14 0.16 -17.52
CA ALA A 66 17.02 -0.66 -17.00
C ALA A 66 15.86 0.21 -16.48
N ARG A 67 16.19 1.27 -15.71
CA ARG A 67 15.20 2.19 -15.14
C ARG A 67 14.60 3.10 -16.21
N ALA A 68 15.40 3.56 -17.18
CA ALA A 68 14.93 4.35 -18.31
C ALA A 68 13.96 3.54 -19.19
N ARG A 69 14.27 2.27 -19.51
CA ARG A 69 13.37 1.39 -20.27
C ARG A 69 12.05 1.16 -19.52
N ASN A 70 12.10 0.89 -18.22
CA ASN A 70 10.87 0.79 -17.41
C ASN A 70 10.05 2.09 -17.44
N PHE A 71 10.71 3.24 -17.33
CA PHE A 71 10.05 4.55 -17.41
C PHE A 71 9.38 4.76 -18.78
N GLY A 72 10.01 4.31 -19.87
CA GLY A 72 9.42 4.32 -21.20
C GLY A 72 8.16 3.43 -21.29
N VAL A 73 8.21 2.21 -20.75
CA VAL A 73 7.04 1.31 -20.72
C VAL A 73 5.86 1.91 -19.94
N GLN A 74 6.12 2.63 -18.86
CA GLN A 74 5.08 3.30 -18.07
C GLN A 74 4.33 4.39 -18.83
N HIS A 75 4.97 4.98 -19.84
CA HIS A 75 4.42 6.08 -20.64
C HIS A 75 4.03 5.64 -22.04
N SER A 76 4.09 4.33 -22.33
CA SER A 76 3.67 3.74 -23.59
C SER A 76 2.32 3.05 -23.42
N THR A 77 1.57 2.86 -24.51
CA THR A 77 0.21 2.30 -24.54
C THR A 77 0.11 0.92 -25.20
N GLY A 78 1.13 0.49 -25.93
CA GLY A 78 1.13 -0.75 -26.70
C GLY A 78 0.98 -2.00 -25.83
N GLU A 79 0.19 -2.96 -26.30
CA GLU A 79 0.02 -4.30 -25.70
C GLU A 79 1.28 -5.16 -25.87
N ILE A 80 2.05 -4.90 -26.92
CA ILE A 80 3.36 -5.51 -27.17
C ILE A 80 4.43 -4.44 -26.99
N ILE A 81 5.45 -4.75 -26.19
CA ILE A 81 6.60 -3.88 -25.95
C ILE A 81 7.82 -4.45 -26.66
N LEU A 82 8.35 -3.71 -27.62
CA LEU A 82 9.62 -4.02 -28.29
C LEU A 82 10.73 -3.21 -27.63
N PHE A 83 11.85 -3.85 -27.37
CA PHE A 83 13.06 -3.18 -26.92
C PHE A 83 14.14 -3.27 -28.00
N THR A 84 14.86 -2.17 -28.15
CA THR A 84 16.08 -2.12 -28.95
C THR A 84 17.03 -1.07 -28.38
N ASP A 85 18.30 -1.11 -28.82
CA ASP A 85 19.36 -0.20 -28.35
C ASP A 85 19.62 0.93 -29.34
N ASP A 86 20.13 2.06 -28.85
CA ASP A 86 20.35 3.26 -29.68
C ASP A 86 21.44 3.14 -30.74
N ASP A 87 22.22 2.05 -30.74
CA ASP A 87 23.34 1.82 -31.64
C ASP A 87 23.15 0.62 -32.56
N VAL A 88 21.96 0.03 -32.64
CA VAL A 88 21.70 -1.08 -33.57
C VAL A 88 21.03 -0.64 -34.86
N ALA A 89 21.22 -1.44 -35.90
CA ALA A 89 20.46 -1.33 -37.14
C ALA A 89 19.40 -2.44 -37.19
N VAL A 90 18.13 -2.06 -37.08
CA VAL A 90 16.99 -2.96 -37.31
C VAL A 90 16.81 -3.21 -38.81
N GLN A 91 16.57 -4.46 -39.20
CA GLN A 91 16.29 -4.82 -40.59
C GLN A 91 14.82 -4.52 -40.97
N GLU A 92 14.53 -4.48 -42.27
CA GLU A 92 13.16 -4.37 -42.76
C GLU A 92 12.29 -5.54 -42.27
N GLY A 93 11.05 -5.24 -41.87
CA GLY A 93 10.11 -6.23 -41.35
C GLY A 93 10.32 -6.62 -39.88
N TRP A 94 11.25 -6.00 -39.15
CA TRP A 94 11.55 -6.31 -37.75
C TRP A 94 10.32 -6.17 -36.83
N VAL A 95 9.58 -5.07 -36.97
CA VAL A 95 8.37 -4.81 -36.16
C VAL A 95 7.26 -5.81 -36.48
N VAL A 96 7.02 -6.04 -37.77
CA VAL A 96 5.97 -6.95 -38.27
C VAL A 96 6.26 -8.39 -37.86
N ALA A 97 7.53 -8.82 -37.87
CA ALA A 97 7.94 -10.16 -37.44
C ALA A 97 7.58 -10.40 -35.97
N ALA A 98 7.93 -9.46 -35.07
CA ALA A 98 7.60 -9.56 -33.65
C ALA A 98 6.08 -9.59 -33.41
N GLN A 99 5.34 -8.69 -34.07
CA GLN A 99 3.88 -8.60 -33.94
C GLN A 99 3.19 -9.86 -34.45
N SER A 100 3.60 -10.36 -35.62
CA SER A 100 3.03 -11.56 -36.26
C SER A 100 3.28 -12.80 -35.42
N PHE A 101 4.50 -12.96 -34.87
CA PHE A 101 4.84 -14.07 -34.00
C PHE A 101 3.94 -14.11 -32.76
N LEU A 102 3.85 -12.99 -32.01
CA LEU A 102 3.06 -12.95 -30.78
C LEU A 102 1.56 -13.03 -31.05
N THR A 103 1.07 -12.51 -32.17
CA THR A 103 -0.34 -12.66 -32.56
C THR A 103 -0.68 -14.12 -32.89
N SER A 104 0.22 -14.82 -33.57
CA SER A 104 0.01 -16.21 -34.00
C SER A 104 0.24 -17.23 -32.87
N HIS A 105 0.96 -16.84 -31.81
CA HIS A 105 1.29 -17.70 -30.68
C HIS A 105 0.85 -17.08 -29.33
N PRO A 106 -0.45 -17.12 -28.99
CA PRO A 106 -0.97 -16.52 -27.76
C PRO A 106 -0.35 -17.05 -26.46
N SER A 107 0.14 -18.29 -26.45
CA SER A 107 0.79 -18.91 -25.29
C SER A 107 2.20 -18.38 -24.99
N PHE A 108 2.79 -17.60 -25.89
CA PHE A 108 4.12 -17.03 -25.69
C PHE A 108 4.02 -15.65 -25.05
N ALA A 109 4.84 -15.46 -24.00
CA ALA A 109 4.93 -14.22 -23.25
C ALA A 109 5.87 -13.20 -23.91
N GLY A 110 6.75 -13.65 -24.82
CA GLY A 110 7.66 -12.82 -25.58
C GLY A 110 8.32 -13.55 -26.73
N VAL A 111 9.13 -12.83 -27.50
CA VAL A 111 9.93 -13.34 -28.62
C VAL A 111 11.26 -12.60 -28.70
N THR A 112 12.33 -13.33 -28.99
CA THR A 112 13.66 -12.78 -29.31
C THR A 112 13.96 -12.96 -30.78
N GLY A 113 14.89 -12.17 -31.32
CA GLY A 113 15.25 -12.23 -32.72
C GLY A 113 16.73 -12.53 -33.01
N ASP A 114 17.01 -12.74 -34.29
CA ASP A 114 18.36 -12.98 -34.82
C ASP A 114 19.25 -11.73 -34.70
N THR A 115 20.38 -11.88 -34.02
CA THR A 115 21.31 -10.77 -33.73
C THR A 115 22.69 -11.08 -34.29
N THR A 116 23.18 -10.22 -35.17
CA THR A 116 24.49 -10.34 -35.83
C THR A 116 25.42 -9.19 -35.44
N SER A 117 26.74 -9.43 -35.37
CA SER A 117 27.72 -8.37 -35.07
C SER A 117 29.00 -8.46 -35.91
N PRO A 118 29.01 -7.98 -37.16
CA PRO A 118 30.18 -8.03 -38.05
C PRO A 118 31.15 -6.83 -37.89
N PRO A 119 32.49 -7.03 -37.90
CA PRO A 119 33.18 -8.30 -37.67
C PRO A 119 32.97 -8.77 -36.22
N PHE A 120 32.97 -10.09 -36.01
CA PHE A 120 32.85 -10.69 -34.69
C PHE A 120 34.23 -11.01 -34.10
N SER A 121 34.50 -10.53 -32.89
CA SER A 121 35.71 -10.86 -32.15
C SER A 121 35.41 -11.18 -30.69
N ALA A 122 35.42 -12.47 -30.37
CA ALA A 122 35.24 -12.99 -29.01
C ALA A 122 36.25 -12.45 -27.97
N ILE A 123 37.38 -11.87 -28.40
CA ILE A 123 38.44 -11.38 -27.50
C ILE A 123 38.34 -9.87 -27.27
N TYR A 124 38.05 -9.09 -28.31
CA TYR A 124 38.31 -7.65 -28.33
C TYR A 124 37.10 -6.78 -28.69
N GLU A 125 36.04 -7.36 -29.25
CA GLU A 125 34.86 -6.58 -29.62
C GLU A 125 33.74 -6.79 -28.61
N HIS A 126 32.96 -5.75 -28.35
CA HIS A 126 31.63 -5.91 -27.75
C HIS A 126 30.66 -6.46 -28.80
N SER A 127 31.01 -7.62 -29.37
CA SER A 127 30.17 -8.33 -30.33
C SER A 127 29.23 -9.24 -29.56
N VAL A 128 27.94 -9.15 -29.86
CA VAL A 128 26.90 -10.06 -29.38
C VAL A 128 26.29 -10.75 -30.60
N GLU A 129 26.17 -12.07 -30.52
CA GLU A 129 25.51 -12.89 -31.54
C GLU A 129 24.47 -13.78 -30.85
N ASP A 130 23.28 -13.88 -31.44
CA ASP A 130 22.23 -14.81 -31.01
C ASP A 130 21.46 -15.29 -32.25
N HIS A 131 21.73 -16.51 -32.70
CA HIS A 131 21.12 -17.14 -33.88
C HIS A 131 20.11 -18.24 -33.52
N ASP A 132 20.14 -18.71 -32.27
CA ASP A 132 19.34 -19.85 -31.80
C ASP A 132 18.37 -19.45 -30.66
N GLY A 133 18.42 -18.19 -30.23
CA GLY A 133 17.65 -17.66 -29.11
C GLY A 133 18.26 -17.98 -27.75
N GLY A 134 17.63 -17.47 -26.69
CA GLY A 134 17.99 -17.76 -25.29
C GLY A 134 19.09 -16.87 -24.72
N SER A 135 19.67 -15.95 -25.49
CA SER A 135 20.51 -14.88 -24.93
C SER A 135 19.68 -13.71 -24.39
N PHE A 136 18.43 -13.57 -24.86
CA PHE A 136 17.45 -12.56 -24.45
C PHE A 136 17.97 -11.13 -24.53
N LEU A 137 18.75 -10.84 -25.56
CA LEU A 137 19.41 -9.55 -25.72
C LEU A 137 18.37 -8.44 -25.84
N THR A 138 18.47 -7.40 -24.99
CA THR A 138 17.50 -6.28 -25.01
C THR A 138 17.51 -5.52 -26.33
N CYS A 139 18.60 -5.60 -27.10
CA CYS A 139 18.66 -5.00 -28.43
C CYS A 139 17.72 -5.66 -29.45
N ASN A 140 17.19 -6.87 -29.17
CA ASN A 140 16.32 -7.61 -30.07
C ASN A 140 15.31 -8.52 -29.33
N VAL A 141 14.36 -7.91 -28.63
CA VAL A 141 13.34 -8.64 -27.86
C VAL A 141 12.01 -7.91 -27.83
N ALA A 142 10.92 -8.69 -27.81
CA ALA A 142 9.57 -8.22 -27.59
C ALA A 142 8.89 -9.01 -26.47
N TYR A 143 8.12 -8.33 -25.63
CA TYR A 143 7.28 -8.97 -24.60
C TYR A 143 5.85 -8.47 -24.70
N ARG A 144 4.90 -9.31 -24.29
CA ARG A 144 3.56 -8.81 -23.95
C ARG A 144 3.70 -7.87 -22.75
N ARG A 145 3.00 -6.74 -22.78
CA ARG A 145 2.98 -5.76 -21.69
C ARG A 145 2.60 -6.44 -20.38
N GLU A 146 1.53 -7.22 -20.37
CA GLU A 146 1.06 -7.94 -19.19
C GLU A 146 2.15 -8.84 -18.60
N ALA A 147 2.91 -9.56 -19.44
CA ALA A 147 3.97 -10.44 -18.99
C ALA A 147 5.15 -9.66 -18.40
N PHE A 148 5.53 -8.56 -19.04
CA PHE A 148 6.60 -7.69 -18.58
C PHE A 148 6.23 -6.97 -17.27
N VAL A 149 4.98 -6.52 -17.16
CA VAL A 149 4.44 -5.85 -15.97
C VAL A 149 4.29 -6.83 -14.80
N ALA A 150 3.80 -8.05 -15.05
CA ALA A 150 3.60 -9.09 -14.04
C ALA A 150 4.89 -9.40 -13.27
N VAL A 151 6.02 -9.42 -13.96
CA VAL A 151 7.32 -9.68 -13.32
C VAL A 151 7.97 -8.42 -12.73
N GLY A 152 7.38 -7.24 -12.91
CA GLY A 152 7.89 -5.95 -12.43
C GLY A 152 8.92 -5.26 -13.33
N GLY A 153 9.02 -5.67 -14.59
CA GLY A 153 9.93 -5.10 -15.59
C GLY A 153 11.41 -5.40 -15.33
N PHE A 154 12.30 -4.56 -15.89
CA PHE A 154 13.74 -4.67 -15.65
C PHE A 154 14.08 -4.34 -14.20
N ASP A 155 14.98 -5.12 -13.59
CA ASP A 155 15.35 -4.86 -12.21
C ASP A 155 16.31 -3.66 -12.06
N ARG A 156 15.95 -2.78 -11.12
CA ARG A 156 16.66 -1.54 -10.78
C ARG A 156 17.97 -1.79 -10.06
N LEU A 157 18.19 -3.01 -9.55
CA LEU A 157 19.43 -3.40 -8.89
C LEU A 157 20.58 -3.69 -9.86
N PHE A 158 20.33 -3.74 -11.18
CA PHE A 158 21.35 -3.79 -12.23
C PHE A 158 21.85 -2.37 -12.55
N PRO A 159 22.98 -1.93 -11.96
CA PRO A 159 23.54 -0.59 -12.21
C PRO A 159 24.08 -0.38 -13.63
N HIS A 160 24.30 -1.44 -14.41
CA HIS A 160 24.88 -1.35 -15.75
C HIS A 160 24.01 -2.10 -16.78
N ALA A 161 24.20 -1.78 -18.07
CA ALA A 161 23.66 -2.55 -19.19
C ALA A 161 24.41 -3.89 -19.32
N ALA A 162 24.08 -4.83 -18.44
CA ALA A 162 24.48 -6.22 -18.51
C ALA A 162 23.56 -7.06 -17.63
N HIS A 163 23.05 -8.16 -18.18
CA HIS A 163 22.29 -9.20 -17.49
C HIS A 163 20.90 -8.81 -16.95
N GLU A 164 20.50 -7.54 -17.02
CA GLU A 164 19.12 -7.10 -16.72
C GLU A 164 18.11 -7.77 -17.66
N ASP A 165 18.57 -8.11 -18.85
CA ASP A 165 17.87 -8.69 -19.98
C ASP A 165 17.55 -10.18 -19.75
N ARG A 166 18.54 -10.95 -19.31
CA ARG A 166 18.37 -12.36 -18.93
C ARG A 166 17.54 -12.51 -17.66
N ASP A 167 17.71 -11.63 -16.70
CA ASP A 167 16.93 -11.63 -15.46
C ASP A 167 15.43 -11.50 -15.73
N VAL A 168 15.03 -10.48 -16.51
CA VAL A 168 13.61 -10.27 -16.83
C VAL A 168 13.06 -11.41 -17.68
N ALA A 169 13.81 -11.89 -18.66
CA ALA A 169 13.39 -13.01 -19.49
C ALA A 169 13.19 -14.30 -18.69
N TRP A 170 14.10 -14.63 -17.78
CA TRP A 170 13.97 -15.84 -16.95
C TRP A 170 12.84 -15.74 -15.95
N ARG A 171 12.55 -14.55 -15.41
CA ARG A 171 11.35 -14.33 -14.60
C ARG A 171 10.09 -14.54 -15.44
N ILE A 172 10.03 -13.97 -16.64
CA ILE A 172 8.88 -14.15 -17.55
C ILE A 172 8.68 -15.63 -17.91
N GLN A 173 9.75 -16.34 -18.27
CA GLN A 173 9.69 -17.78 -18.58
C GLN A 173 9.21 -18.63 -17.40
N LYS A 174 9.54 -18.22 -16.18
CA LYS A 174 9.21 -18.96 -14.96
C LYS A 174 7.78 -18.66 -14.47
N GLU A 175 7.35 -17.40 -14.57
CA GLU A 175 6.14 -16.90 -13.91
C GLU A 175 4.96 -16.69 -14.86
N VAL A 176 5.21 -16.50 -16.16
CA VAL A 176 4.16 -16.12 -17.12
C VAL A 176 4.06 -17.11 -18.28
N GLY A 177 5.15 -17.33 -19.03
CA GLY A 177 5.10 -18.18 -20.22
C GLY A 177 6.38 -18.17 -21.06
N PRO A 178 6.49 -19.06 -22.06
CA PRO A 178 7.68 -19.20 -22.88
C PRO A 178 7.99 -17.92 -23.67
N VAL A 179 9.28 -17.75 -23.94
CA VAL A 179 9.82 -16.69 -24.83
C VAL A 179 10.38 -17.40 -26.05
N GLY A 180 9.81 -17.09 -27.23
CA GLY A 180 10.13 -17.75 -28.49
C GLY A 180 11.30 -17.11 -29.23
N PHE A 181 11.60 -17.62 -30.42
CA PHE A 181 12.62 -17.08 -31.31
C PHE A 181 12.05 -16.90 -32.71
N GLU A 182 12.25 -15.72 -33.30
CA GLU A 182 11.80 -15.36 -34.65
C GLU A 182 13.00 -14.98 -35.53
N PRO A 183 13.45 -15.87 -36.45
CA PRO A 183 14.59 -15.61 -37.33
C PRO A 183 14.41 -14.43 -38.29
N ALA A 184 13.18 -13.98 -38.55
CA ALA A 184 12.90 -12.78 -39.35
C ALA A 184 13.08 -11.49 -38.55
N MET A 185 13.04 -11.53 -37.22
CA MET A 185 13.26 -10.38 -36.35
C MET A 185 14.76 -10.09 -36.24
N ARG A 186 15.34 -9.43 -37.26
CA ARG A 186 16.80 -9.28 -37.39
C ARG A 186 17.34 -7.92 -36.96
N VAL A 187 18.44 -7.93 -36.23
CA VAL A 187 19.24 -6.72 -35.94
C VAL A 187 20.72 -6.93 -36.21
N THR A 188 21.39 -5.84 -36.58
CA THR A 188 22.86 -5.78 -36.67
C THR A 188 23.38 -4.87 -35.56
N HIS A 189 24.15 -5.45 -34.64
CA HIS A 189 24.81 -4.73 -33.56
C HIS A 189 26.26 -4.44 -33.95
N PRO A 190 26.73 -3.18 -33.92
CA PRO A 190 28.09 -2.86 -34.32
C PRO A 190 29.11 -3.42 -33.32
N GLY A 191 30.13 -4.10 -33.84
CA GLY A 191 31.32 -4.46 -33.07
C GLY A 191 32.08 -3.19 -32.66
N ARG A 192 32.48 -3.09 -31.38
CA ARG A 192 33.27 -1.95 -30.87
C ARG A 192 34.70 -2.37 -30.55
N PRO A 193 35.73 -1.61 -30.97
CA PRO A 193 37.11 -1.95 -30.69
C PRO A 193 37.43 -1.89 -29.21
N PHE A 194 38.39 -2.71 -28.80
CA PHE A 194 38.80 -2.84 -27.41
C PHE A 194 39.47 -1.57 -26.87
N SER A 195 39.09 -1.09 -25.68
CA SER A 195 39.76 0.03 -25.01
C SER A 195 39.98 -0.19 -23.51
N ALA A 196 40.92 0.55 -22.91
CA ALA A 196 41.17 0.52 -21.46
C ALA A 196 39.92 0.90 -20.63
N LYS A 197 39.06 1.76 -21.17
CA LYS A 197 37.75 2.10 -20.57
C LYS A 197 36.80 0.90 -20.54
N GLN A 198 36.86 0.05 -21.56
CA GLN A 198 36.08 -1.20 -21.61
C GLN A 198 36.63 -2.28 -20.65
N TRP A 199 37.95 -2.31 -20.37
CA TRP A 199 38.53 -3.15 -19.31
C TRP A 199 37.86 -2.89 -17.96
N ARG A 200 37.79 -1.61 -17.57
CA ARG A 200 37.13 -1.20 -16.34
C ARG A 200 35.64 -1.53 -16.36
N ARG A 201 34.95 -1.28 -17.49
CA ARG A 201 33.52 -1.57 -17.66
C ARG A 201 33.22 -3.07 -17.51
N ARG A 202 33.98 -3.95 -18.17
CA ARG A 202 33.81 -5.41 -18.06
C ARG A 202 34.09 -5.92 -16.65
N GLY A 203 35.04 -5.33 -15.92
CA GLY A 203 35.30 -5.65 -14.51
C GLY A 203 34.17 -5.27 -13.55
N VAL A 204 33.47 -4.19 -13.87
CA VAL A 204 32.32 -3.68 -13.12
C VAL A 204 31.05 -4.51 -13.40
N ILE A 205 30.88 -5.03 -14.63
CA ILE A 205 29.81 -5.96 -15.02
C ILE A 205 29.82 -7.28 -14.23
N ALA A 206 30.96 -7.66 -13.62
CA ALA A 206 31.03 -8.84 -12.76
C ALA A 206 30.10 -8.76 -11.53
N ILE A 207 29.66 -7.55 -11.15
CA ILE A 207 28.62 -7.31 -10.15
C ILE A 207 27.27 -7.84 -10.65
N ASP A 208 26.97 -7.61 -11.92
CA ASP A 208 25.69 -7.99 -12.55
C ASP A 208 25.62 -9.52 -12.78
N ASP A 209 26.75 -10.14 -13.16
CA ASP A 209 26.93 -11.61 -13.16
C ASP A 209 26.58 -12.21 -11.77
N TRP A 210 27.01 -11.55 -10.69
CA TRP A 210 26.71 -12.01 -9.33
C TRP A 210 25.23 -11.88 -8.99
N LEU A 211 24.63 -10.72 -9.29
CA LEU A 211 23.22 -10.45 -9.01
C LEU A 211 22.30 -11.47 -9.70
N VAL A 212 22.56 -11.77 -10.98
CA VAL A 212 21.80 -12.79 -11.71
C VAL A 212 21.99 -14.18 -11.10
N LEU A 213 23.21 -14.60 -10.76
CA LEU A 213 23.45 -15.92 -10.16
C LEU A 213 22.94 -16.03 -8.71
N ALA A 214 22.82 -14.92 -8.00
CA ALA A 214 22.22 -14.85 -6.67
C ALA A 214 20.72 -15.10 -6.75
N ARG A 215 20.07 -14.50 -7.74
CA ARG A 215 18.63 -14.59 -7.97
C ARG A 215 18.20 -15.90 -8.64
N HIS A 216 19.02 -16.40 -9.55
CA HIS A 216 18.80 -17.64 -10.29
C HIS A 216 19.85 -18.68 -9.93
N PRO A 217 19.89 -19.15 -8.67
CA PRO A 217 20.90 -20.11 -8.22
C PRO A 217 20.86 -21.44 -8.97
N GLU A 218 19.71 -21.81 -9.54
CA GLU A 218 19.50 -22.97 -10.42
C GLU A 218 20.28 -22.89 -11.73
N ARG A 219 20.67 -21.68 -12.17
CA ARG A 219 21.42 -21.46 -13.42
C ARG A 219 22.95 -21.48 -13.21
N LYS A 220 23.44 -21.78 -12.00
CA LYS A 220 24.88 -21.83 -11.72
C LYS A 220 25.55 -23.03 -12.40
N ALA A 221 26.61 -22.75 -13.15
CA ALA A 221 27.49 -23.78 -13.73
C ALA A 221 28.34 -24.54 -12.69
N SER A 222 28.43 -24.06 -11.45
CA SER A 222 29.27 -24.64 -10.39
C SER A 222 28.48 -24.91 -9.11
N ARG A 223 28.76 -26.06 -8.47
CA ARG A 223 28.27 -26.39 -7.11
C ARG A 223 28.96 -25.59 -5.99
N ARG A 224 29.94 -24.73 -6.31
CA ARG A 224 30.68 -23.92 -5.32
C ARG A 224 29.83 -22.78 -4.76
N SER A 225 30.29 -22.18 -3.65
CA SER A 225 29.56 -21.11 -2.97
C SER A 225 29.30 -19.91 -3.89
N LEU A 226 28.15 -19.25 -3.67
CA LEU A 226 27.67 -18.07 -4.40
C LEU A 226 28.68 -16.90 -4.38
N ARG A 227 29.64 -16.94 -3.45
CA ARG A 227 30.78 -16.02 -3.33
C ARG A 227 31.77 -16.10 -4.47
N TRP A 228 32.09 -17.31 -4.92
CA TRP A 228 33.13 -17.52 -5.93
C TRP A 228 32.55 -17.77 -7.32
N ALA A 229 31.22 -17.87 -7.43
CA ALA A 229 30.52 -18.20 -8.67
C ALA A 229 30.87 -17.28 -9.86
N PRO A 230 30.90 -15.94 -9.73
CA PRO A 230 31.25 -15.05 -10.85
C PRO A 230 32.68 -15.25 -11.35
N LEU A 231 33.62 -15.50 -10.42
CA LEU A 231 35.02 -15.78 -10.76
C LEU A 231 35.19 -17.12 -11.46
N THR A 232 34.55 -18.18 -10.94
CA THR A 232 34.62 -19.49 -11.56
C THR A 232 33.90 -19.55 -12.90
N GLY A 233 32.78 -18.84 -13.04
CA GLY A 233 32.05 -18.69 -14.30
C GLY A 233 32.87 -17.91 -15.34
N ALA A 234 33.47 -16.79 -14.95
CA ALA A 234 34.38 -16.04 -15.83
C ALA A 234 35.59 -16.87 -16.25
N ALA A 235 36.21 -17.62 -15.34
CA ALA A 235 37.33 -18.50 -15.69
C ALA A 235 36.94 -19.60 -16.68
N TYR A 236 35.75 -20.19 -16.50
CA TYR A 236 35.21 -21.17 -17.45
C TYR A 236 34.94 -20.55 -18.83
N ARG A 237 34.28 -19.38 -18.88
CA ARG A 237 34.04 -18.63 -20.13
C ARG A 237 35.35 -18.30 -20.86
N TRP A 238 36.35 -17.77 -20.15
CA TRP A 238 37.65 -17.47 -20.75
C TRP A 238 38.38 -18.71 -21.26
N ARG A 239 38.21 -19.86 -20.58
CA ARG A 239 38.74 -21.13 -21.07
C ARG A 239 38.05 -21.57 -22.36
N SER A 240 36.73 -21.39 -22.50
CA SER A 240 35.98 -21.68 -23.73
C SER A 240 36.43 -20.78 -24.88
N ILE A 241 36.42 -19.46 -24.65
CA ILE A 241 36.89 -18.46 -25.62
C ILE A 241 38.33 -18.80 -26.06
N GLY A 242 39.20 -19.17 -25.12
CA GLY A 242 40.58 -19.58 -25.43
C GLY A 242 40.68 -20.79 -26.36
N ARG A 243 39.73 -21.74 -26.28
CA ARG A 243 39.64 -22.87 -27.20
C ARG A 243 39.11 -22.45 -28.57
N GLU A 244 38.02 -21.69 -28.60
CA GLU A 244 37.36 -21.20 -29.83
C GLU A 244 38.32 -20.38 -30.69
N VAL A 245 39.04 -19.44 -30.08
CA VAL A 245 39.99 -18.56 -30.80
C VAL A 245 41.35 -19.22 -31.09
N GLY A 246 41.51 -20.49 -30.69
CA GLY A 246 42.76 -21.24 -30.82
C GLY A 246 43.92 -20.59 -30.06
N ALA A 247 43.66 -19.95 -28.92
CA ALA A 247 44.67 -19.24 -28.12
C ALA A 247 45.85 -20.15 -27.75
N PHE A 248 45.56 -21.43 -27.46
CA PHE A 248 46.57 -22.43 -27.06
C PHE A 248 47.39 -23.01 -28.22
N ARG A 249 47.12 -22.59 -29.48
CA ARG A 249 47.83 -23.09 -30.67
C ARG A 249 49.03 -22.23 -31.09
N SER A 250 49.24 -21.06 -30.47
CA SER A 250 50.35 -20.16 -30.81
C SER A 250 50.79 -19.34 -29.59
N PRO A 251 52.11 -19.18 -29.33
CA PRO A 251 52.61 -18.36 -28.24
C PRO A 251 52.12 -16.90 -28.29
N ARG A 252 51.95 -16.34 -29.50
CA ARG A 252 51.43 -14.99 -29.70
C ARG A 252 49.95 -14.88 -29.33
N LYS A 253 49.13 -15.86 -29.76
CA LYS A 253 47.70 -15.90 -29.43
C LYS A 253 47.48 -16.19 -27.94
N PHE A 254 48.30 -17.04 -27.35
CA PHE A 254 48.27 -17.34 -25.91
C PHE A 254 48.60 -16.10 -25.07
N ARG A 255 49.68 -15.39 -25.38
CA ARG A 255 50.03 -14.14 -24.67
C ARG A 255 48.91 -13.09 -24.77
N ARG A 256 48.29 -12.97 -25.95
CA ARG A 256 47.15 -12.07 -26.17
C ARG A 256 45.93 -12.46 -25.32
N TRP A 257 45.54 -13.74 -25.35
CA TRP A 257 44.44 -14.25 -24.53
C TRP A 257 44.74 -14.12 -23.03
N ALA A 258 45.93 -14.50 -22.58
CA ALA A 258 46.33 -14.48 -21.18
C ALA A 258 46.33 -13.05 -20.60
N TRP A 259 46.72 -12.06 -21.40
CA TRP A 259 46.69 -10.66 -20.99
C TRP A 259 45.26 -10.17 -20.73
N VAL A 260 44.33 -10.46 -21.66
CA VAL A 260 42.92 -10.04 -21.54
C VAL A 260 42.18 -10.84 -20.45
N ALA A 261 42.33 -12.16 -20.45
CA ALA A 261 41.69 -13.06 -19.48
C ALA A 261 42.23 -12.81 -18.06
N GLY A 262 43.54 -12.65 -17.91
CA GLY A 262 44.20 -12.37 -16.63
C GLY A 262 43.76 -11.03 -16.03
N GLY A 263 43.69 -9.99 -16.85
CA GLY A 263 43.17 -8.68 -16.43
C GLY A 263 41.73 -8.73 -15.93
N GLN A 264 40.87 -9.41 -16.68
CA GLN A 264 39.45 -9.55 -16.31
C GLN A 264 39.28 -10.38 -15.02
N LEU A 265 40.01 -11.49 -14.87
CA LEU A 265 39.93 -12.32 -13.68
C LEU A 265 40.44 -11.59 -12.43
N ALA A 266 41.52 -10.81 -12.56
CA ALA A 266 42.04 -9.97 -11.49
C ALA A 266 41.02 -8.91 -11.05
N MET A 267 40.35 -8.27 -12.02
CA MET A 267 39.31 -7.27 -11.72
C MET A 267 38.07 -7.90 -11.07
N ASN A 268 37.60 -9.05 -11.58
CA ASN A 268 36.51 -9.81 -10.94
C ASN A 268 36.87 -10.21 -9.51
N ALA A 269 38.13 -10.56 -9.26
CA ALA A 269 38.59 -10.94 -7.93
C ALA A 269 38.60 -9.75 -6.98
N TRP A 270 39.10 -8.61 -7.45
CA TRP A 270 39.05 -7.35 -6.72
C TRP A 270 37.61 -6.93 -6.41
N THR A 271 36.70 -6.99 -7.39
CA THR A 271 35.27 -6.67 -7.21
C THR A 271 34.61 -7.59 -6.18
N VAL A 272 34.82 -8.91 -6.27
CA VAL A 272 34.30 -9.87 -5.28
C VAL A 272 34.85 -9.56 -3.90
N VAL A 273 36.16 -9.32 -3.74
CA VAL A 273 36.75 -9.05 -2.41
C VAL A 273 36.27 -7.71 -1.83
N SER A 274 36.21 -6.67 -2.65
CA SER A 274 35.91 -5.30 -2.21
C SER A 274 34.41 -5.03 -2.02
N GLN A 275 33.53 -5.69 -2.78
CA GLN A 275 32.09 -5.41 -2.79
C GLN A 275 31.24 -6.55 -2.19
N TRP A 276 31.81 -7.69 -1.81
CA TRP A 276 31.05 -8.87 -1.33
C TRP A 276 30.09 -8.57 -0.18
N ARG A 277 30.53 -7.82 0.84
CA ARG A 277 29.66 -7.50 1.99
C ARG A 277 28.46 -6.67 1.56
N PHE A 278 28.68 -5.67 0.71
CA PHE A 278 27.64 -4.82 0.12
C PHE A 278 26.66 -5.62 -0.75
N LEU A 279 27.17 -6.60 -1.50
CA LEU A 279 26.35 -7.50 -2.34
C LEU A 279 25.54 -8.48 -1.50
N SER A 280 26.13 -9.09 -0.46
CA SER A 280 25.44 -10.04 0.43
C SER A 280 24.29 -9.41 1.25
N GLU A 281 24.35 -8.09 1.49
CA GLU A 281 23.26 -7.35 2.16
C GLU A 281 22.12 -6.95 1.20
N ARG A 282 22.36 -6.97 -0.11
CA ARG A 282 21.36 -6.73 -1.17
C ARG A 282 20.58 -8.01 -1.57
N ASP A 283 20.47 -8.98 -0.65
CA ASP A 283 19.80 -10.26 -0.87
C ASP A 283 18.47 -10.07 -1.62
N SER A 284 18.50 -10.58 -2.85
CA SER A 284 17.51 -10.47 -3.91
C SER A 284 16.26 -11.27 -3.56
N ARG A 285 15.14 -10.60 -3.27
CA ARG A 285 13.79 -11.16 -3.41
C ARG A 285 12.73 -10.05 -3.32
N ALA A 286 12.49 -9.45 -4.48
CA ALA A 286 11.27 -8.80 -4.99
C ALA A 286 11.70 -7.72 -5.98
N VAL A 287 11.41 -7.91 -7.27
CA VAL A 287 11.45 -6.81 -8.24
C VAL A 287 10.27 -5.90 -7.88
N PRO A 288 10.49 -4.60 -7.63
CA PRO A 288 9.37 -3.70 -7.41
C PRO A 288 8.55 -3.59 -8.69
N GLY A 289 7.25 -3.87 -8.61
CA GLY A 289 6.32 -3.65 -9.72
C GLY A 289 6.52 -2.28 -10.38
N LEU A 290 6.28 -2.23 -11.70
CA LEU A 290 6.22 -0.96 -12.44
C LEU A 290 5.23 -0.02 -11.73
N ARG A 291 5.65 1.23 -11.47
CA ARG A 291 4.82 2.22 -10.76
C ARG A 291 3.63 2.64 -11.63
N PHE A 292 2.44 2.62 -11.04
CA PHE A 292 1.23 3.27 -11.52
C PHE A 292 1.32 4.80 -11.33
N PRO A 293 0.53 5.61 -12.06
CA PRO A 293 0.57 7.08 -11.98
C PRO A 293 0.22 7.66 -10.58
N GLY A 294 -0.41 6.89 -9.70
CA GLY A 294 -0.74 7.31 -8.33
C GLY A 294 0.40 7.12 -7.31
N TRP A 295 0.17 7.61 -6.07
CA TRP A 295 1.06 7.36 -4.94
C TRP A 295 1.30 5.88 -4.67
N ARG A 296 2.50 5.57 -4.19
CA ARG A 296 2.85 4.30 -3.55
C ARG A 296 2.84 4.47 -2.04
N ILE A 297 1.89 3.81 -1.40
CA ILE A 297 1.55 3.99 0.01
C ILE A 297 2.02 2.78 0.80
N ALA A 298 2.76 3.00 1.89
CA ALA A 298 3.01 1.97 2.90
C ALA A 298 1.92 2.07 3.97
N TYR A 299 0.93 1.18 3.92
CA TYR A 299 -0.12 1.14 4.92
C TYR A 299 0.33 0.34 6.15
N VAL A 300 0.13 0.93 7.33
CA VAL A 300 0.33 0.26 8.61
C VAL A 300 -0.91 0.46 9.47
N GLY A 301 -1.57 -0.62 9.85
CA GLY A 301 -2.76 -0.52 10.69
C GLY A 301 -3.37 -1.88 10.99
N PRO A 302 -4.65 -1.91 11.41
CA PRO A 302 -5.41 -3.15 11.43
C PRO A 302 -5.46 -3.75 10.02
N SER A 303 -5.60 -5.07 9.95
CA SER A 303 -5.85 -5.75 8.68
C SER A 303 -7.11 -5.19 8.02
N PRO A 304 -7.03 -4.68 6.78
CA PRO A 304 -8.18 -4.10 6.10
C PRO A 304 -9.16 -5.20 5.70
N ASN A 305 -10.44 -5.01 6.00
CA ASN A 305 -11.52 -5.92 5.61
C ASN A 305 -12.80 -5.09 5.41
N PRO A 306 -13.24 -4.82 4.17
CA PRO A 306 -14.42 -3.99 3.89
C PRO A 306 -15.74 -4.48 4.51
N HIS A 307 -15.83 -5.77 4.84
CA HIS A 307 -17.01 -6.40 5.45
C HIS A 307 -16.94 -6.46 6.98
N ALA A 308 -15.79 -6.10 7.57
CA ALA A 308 -15.66 -6.02 9.01
C ALA A 308 -16.25 -4.72 9.57
N GLY A 309 -16.68 -4.74 10.83
CA GLY A 309 -17.02 -3.52 11.55
C GLY A 309 -15.79 -2.79 12.12
N GLY A 310 -15.97 -1.53 12.53
CA GLY A 310 -14.92 -0.78 13.23
C GLY A 310 -13.75 -0.38 12.33
N ALA A 311 -12.56 -0.26 12.92
CA ALA A 311 -11.36 0.19 12.20
C ALA A 311 -10.92 -0.70 11.02
N PRO A 312 -10.98 -2.05 11.10
CA PRO A 312 -10.72 -2.92 9.93
C PRO A 312 -11.65 -2.63 8.74
N GLY A 313 -12.94 -2.39 9.01
CA GLY A 313 -13.96 -2.00 8.04
C GLY A 313 -13.62 -0.72 7.31
N VAL A 314 -13.43 0.35 8.08
CA VAL A 314 -13.09 1.67 7.55
C VAL A 314 -11.78 1.62 6.75
N ALA A 315 -10.77 0.91 7.26
CA ALA A 315 -9.51 0.73 6.54
C ALA A 315 -9.73 0.04 5.20
N GLY A 316 -10.51 -1.04 5.16
CA GLY A 316 -10.87 -1.74 3.91
C GLY A 316 -11.50 -0.81 2.88
N LEU A 317 -12.52 -0.05 3.28
CA LEU A 317 -13.24 0.88 2.42
C LEU A 317 -12.34 2.01 1.89
N LEU A 318 -11.53 2.63 2.76
CA LEU A 318 -10.63 3.73 2.34
C LEU A 318 -9.52 3.24 1.40
N LEU A 319 -8.90 2.09 1.69
CA LEU A 319 -7.85 1.55 0.84
C LEU A 319 -8.40 1.09 -0.51
N ASP A 320 -9.59 0.48 -0.54
CA ASP A 320 -10.27 0.11 -1.78
C ASP A 320 -10.49 1.32 -2.69
N GLN A 321 -10.97 2.42 -2.12
CA GLN A 321 -11.18 3.68 -2.83
C GLN A 321 -9.89 4.32 -3.35
N LEU A 322 -8.77 4.22 -2.62
CA LEU A 322 -7.47 4.70 -3.09
C LEU A 322 -6.92 3.82 -4.23
N LEU A 323 -7.11 2.51 -4.17
CA LEU A 323 -6.72 1.60 -5.26
C LEU A 323 -7.49 1.88 -6.55
N GLN A 324 -8.81 2.08 -6.46
CA GLN A 324 -9.65 2.42 -7.61
C GLN A 324 -9.22 3.72 -8.31
N ARG A 325 -8.57 4.63 -7.57
CA ARG A 325 -8.01 5.89 -8.08
C ARG A 325 -6.57 5.76 -8.63
N GLY A 326 -6.06 4.53 -8.75
CA GLY A 326 -4.77 4.24 -9.38
C GLY A 326 -3.55 4.33 -8.45
N HIS A 327 -3.77 4.38 -7.12
CA HIS A 327 -2.70 4.28 -6.14
C HIS A 327 -2.26 2.83 -5.94
N SER A 328 -0.99 2.66 -5.55
CA SER A 328 -0.46 1.36 -5.15
C SER A 328 -0.24 1.32 -3.64
N ILE A 329 -0.61 0.22 -3.00
CA ILE A 329 -0.64 0.10 -1.55
C ILE A 329 0.01 -1.21 -1.13
N ASP A 330 1.04 -1.08 -0.31
CA ASP A 330 1.68 -2.20 0.36
C ASP A 330 1.21 -2.23 1.82
N VAL A 331 0.48 -3.29 2.19
CA VAL A 331 -0.14 -3.47 3.51
C VAL A 331 0.79 -4.25 4.43
N PHE A 332 1.25 -3.59 5.49
CA PHE A 332 2.14 -4.17 6.49
C PHE A 332 1.33 -4.66 7.70
N VAL A 333 1.11 -5.97 7.79
CA VAL A 333 0.30 -6.60 8.85
C VAL A 333 1.06 -7.74 9.53
N VAL A 334 0.74 -7.96 10.81
CA VAL A 334 1.19 -9.12 11.58
C VAL A 334 0.04 -10.12 11.62
N ALA A 335 0.21 -11.28 10.99
CA ALA A 335 -0.82 -12.34 10.98
C ALA A 335 -0.37 -13.59 11.76
N SER A 336 -1.36 -14.33 12.28
CA SER A 336 -1.16 -15.68 12.81
C SER A 336 -0.98 -16.71 11.69
N LYS A 337 -0.36 -17.84 12.03
CA LYS A 337 0.10 -18.90 11.10
C LYS A 337 -0.99 -19.62 10.27
N GLU A 338 -2.27 -19.33 10.48
CA GLU A 338 -3.42 -20.15 10.02
C GLU A 338 -4.27 -19.49 8.92
N ASP A 339 -3.91 -18.29 8.45
CA ASP A 339 -4.68 -17.58 7.42
C ASP A 339 -3.93 -17.60 6.07
N ASP A 340 -4.43 -18.37 5.09
CA ASP A 340 -3.82 -18.53 3.75
C ASP A 340 -4.19 -17.41 2.74
N ASP A 341 -5.33 -16.74 2.93
CA ASP A 341 -5.70 -15.44 2.33
C ASP A 341 -6.61 -14.72 3.34
N PRO A 342 -6.10 -13.85 4.22
CA PRO A 342 -6.81 -13.66 5.46
C PRO A 342 -8.06 -12.75 5.38
N TYR A 343 -8.22 -11.86 4.39
CA TYR A 343 -9.09 -10.67 4.57
C TYR A 343 -9.92 -10.17 3.37
N GLY A 344 -9.98 -10.89 2.24
CA GLY A 344 -11.04 -10.70 1.24
C GLY A 344 -10.92 -9.50 0.28
N LEU A 345 -9.72 -8.90 0.12
CA LEU A 345 -9.48 -7.87 -0.91
C LEU A 345 -8.99 -8.43 -2.26
N GLY A 346 -8.66 -9.73 -2.33
CA GLY A 346 -8.22 -10.42 -3.54
C GLY A 346 -6.82 -10.01 -4.02
N GLU A 347 -6.30 -10.73 -5.04
CA GLU A 347 -5.14 -10.29 -5.81
C GLU A 347 -5.57 -9.14 -6.72
N ARG A 348 -5.30 -7.90 -6.28
CA ARG A 348 -5.58 -6.70 -7.07
C ARG A 348 -4.29 -6.05 -7.52
N GLU A 349 -4.30 -5.55 -8.75
CA GLU A 349 -3.19 -4.80 -9.31
C GLU A 349 -2.86 -3.59 -8.42
N GLY A 350 -1.59 -3.44 -8.05
CA GLY A 350 -1.13 -2.38 -7.15
C GLY A 350 -1.37 -2.63 -5.65
N PHE A 351 -1.99 -3.74 -5.23
CA PHE A 351 -2.24 -4.06 -3.82
C PHE A 351 -1.43 -5.28 -3.36
N ASN A 352 -0.53 -5.10 -2.39
CA ASN A 352 0.32 -6.19 -1.89
C ASN A 352 0.20 -6.37 -0.38
N TYR A 353 0.02 -7.61 0.08
CA TYR A 353 0.15 -7.97 1.48
C TYR A 353 1.60 -8.32 1.84
N ILE A 354 2.17 -7.60 2.81
CA ILE A 354 3.47 -7.89 3.40
C ILE A 354 3.23 -8.42 4.80
N VAL A 355 3.05 -9.74 4.87
CA VAL A 355 2.70 -10.44 6.09
C VAL A 355 3.95 -10.88 6.84
N GLU A 356 4.13 -10.37 8.07
CA GLU A 356 5.06 -10.95 9.03
C GLU A 356 4.36 -12.05 9.80
N ARG A 357 4.60 -13.31 9.41
CA ARG A 357 4.04 -14.49 10.09
C ARG A 357 4.58 -14.57 11.51
N SER A 358 3.67 -14.66 12.48
CA SER A 358 3.99 -14.91 13.88
C SER A 358 3.39 -16.25 14.32
N ASN A 359 4.12 -17.02 15.13
CA ASN A 359 3.61 -18.26 15.74
C ASN A 359 2.53 -18.02 16.82
N PHE A 360 2.03 -16.79 16.96
CA PHE A 360 1.22 -16.35 18.10
C PHE A 360 -0.18 -15.93 17.62
N ALA A 361 -1.23 -16.50 18.22
CA ALA A 361 -2.62 -16.13 17.98
C ALA A 361 -3.18 -15.39 19.21
N PHE A 362 -3.93 -14.31 18.98
CA PHE A 362 -4.49 -13.43 20.03
C PHE A 362 -5.35 -14.20 21.05
N GLU A 363 -5.94 -15.32 20.63
CA GLU A 363 -6.80 -16.18 21.46
C GLU A 363 -6.12 -17.47 21.95
N LYS A 364 -4.89 -17.79 21.52
CA LYS A 364 -4.18 -18.99 21.99
C LYS A 364 -3.51 -18.69 23.34
N TRP A 365 -3.96 -19.46 24.34
CA TRP A 365 -3.63 -19.38 25.76
C TRP A 365 -2.16 -19.12 26.11
N TYR A 366 -1.91 -18.06 26.90
CA TYR A 366 -0.70 -17.92 27.74
C TYR A 366 -0.98 -17.34 29.14
N SER A 367 -2.24 -17.06 29.52
CA SER A 367 -2.59 -16.56 30.85
C SER A 367 -4.07 -16.74 31.21
N ARG A 368 -4.36 -16.94 32.52
CA ARG A 368 -5.70 -17.00 33.12
C ARG A 368 -6.28 -15.65 33.58
N ASN A 369 -5.47 -14.59 33.73
CA ASN A 369 -5.91 -13.27 34.24
C ASN A 369 -5.92 -12.18 33.14
N SER A 370 -6.92 -11.31 33.13
CA SER A 370 -7.12 -10.26 32.12
C SER A 370 -5.93 -9.29 32.02
N LEU A 371 -5.32 -8.94 33.16
CA LEU A 371 -4.17 -8.03 33.22
C LEU A 371 -2.92 -8.61 32.56
N THR A 372 -2.63 -9.89 32.78
CA THR A 372 -1.45 -10.54 32.20
C THR A 372 -1.66 -10.88 30.72
N LYS A 373 -2.89 -11.16 30.28
CA LYS A 373 -3.26 -11.23 28.85
C LYS A 373 -3.01 -9.89 28.15
N MET A 374 -3.38 -8.78 28.80
CA MET A 374 -3.11 -7.44 28.29
C MET A 374 -1.61 -7.19 28.13
N MET A 375 -0.81 -7.39 29.18
CA MET A 375 0.62 -7.08 29.13
C MET A 375 1.39 -7.92 28.11
N SER A 376 1.09 -9.23 28.01
CA SER A 376 1.75 -10.10 27.04
C SER A 376 1.42 -9.68 25.60
N SER A 377 0.14 -9.38 25.29
CA SER A 377 -0.26 -8.95 23.94
C SER A 377 0.49 -7.70 23.46
N GLN A 378 0.74 -6.74 24.36
CA GLN A 378 1.43 -5.49 24.03
C GLN A 378 2.92 -5.68 23.74
N LEU A 379 3.60 -6.54 24.53
CA LEU A 379 4.99 -6.92 24.30
C LEU A 379 5.18 -7.61 22.94
N PHE A 380 4.25 -8.49 22.56
CA PHE A 380 4.29 -9.16 21.26
C PHE A 380 4.01 -8.19 20.11
N ALA A 381 3.00 -7.32 20.24
CA ALA A 381 2.73 -6.27 19.28
C ALA A 381 3.95 -5.36 19.07
N ALA A 382 4.74 -5.10 20.12
CA ALA A 382 5.99 -4.33 19.99
C ALA A 382 7.06 -5.08 19.17
N ARG A 383 7.25 -6.39 19.39
CA ARG A 383 8.19 -7.21 18.60
C ARG A 383 7.77 -7.38 17.13
N GLY A 384 6.47 -7.53 16.87
CA GLY A 384 5.92 -7.56 15.52
C GLY A 384 6.18 -6.25 14.77
N ARG A 385 5.91 -5.11 15.42
CA ARG A 385 6.18 -3.77 14.87
C ARG A 385 7.65 -3.56 14.50
N GLN A 386 8.59 -4.01 15.34
CA GLN A 386 10.02 -3.90 15.01
C GLN A 386 10.42 -4.68 13.75
N ARG A 387 9.86 -5.88 13.55
CA ARG A 387 10.09 -6.69 12.34
C ARG A 387 9.50 -6.01 11.10
N LEU A 388 8.24 -5.56 11.19
CA LEU A 388 7.60 -4.79 10.13
C LEU A 388 8.39 -3.53 9.77
N ALA A 389 8.90 -2.77 10.75
CA ALA A 389 9.73 -1.61 10.48
C ALA A 389 11.07 -1.94 9.83
N LYS A 390 11.65 -3.13 10.07
CA LYS A 390 12.83 -3.59 9.33
C LYS A 390 12.46 -3.91 7.88
N ARG A 391 11.33 -4.57 7.65
CA ARG A 391 10.85 -4.92 6.30
C ARG A 391 10.45 -3.68 5.49
N LEU A 392 9.69 -2.76 6.09
CA LEU A 392 9.31 -1.48 5.50
C LEU A 392 10.55 -0.68 5.11
N ARG A 393 11.56 -0.58 5.98
CA ARG A 393 12.84 0.06 5.64
C ARG A 393 13.53 -0.56 4.44
N ALA A 394 13.57 -1.89 4.36
CA ALA A 394 14.18 -2.59 3.24
C ALA A 394 13.43 -2.30 1.93
N LEU A 395 12.09 -2.35 1.96
CA LEU A 395 11.25 -2.10 0.81
C LEU A 395 11.29 -0.64 0.36
N HIS A 396 11.24 0.32 1.29
CA HIS A 396 11.38 1.74 0.99
C HIS A 396 12.73 2.07 0.33
N ARG A 397 13.82 1.42 0.78
CA ARG A 397 15.16 1.60 0.17
C ARG A 397 15.23 1.01 -1.24
N ALA A 398 14.53 -0.09 -1.50
CA ALA A 398 14.47 -0.70 -2.83
C ALA A 398 13.54 0.09 -3.76
N THR A 399 12.38 0.51 -3.23
CA THR A 399 11.37 1.30 -3.92
C THR A 399 10.75 2.29 -2.94
N PRO A 400 11.08 3.58 -3.08
CA PRO A 400 10.55 4.59 -2.18
C PRO A 400 9.02 4.61 -2.21
N TYR A 401 8.43 4.64 -1.03
CA TYR A 401 7.05 5.01 -0.77
C TYR A 401 6.95 6.53 -0.77
N ASP A 402 5.86 7.08 -1.26
CA ASP A 402 5.61 8.52 -1.20
C ASP A 402 5.32 8.94 0.24
N PHE A 403 4.63 8.08 1.01
CA PHE A 403 4.44 8.24 2.45
C PHE A 403 4.07 6.92 3.14
N ILE A 404 4.20 6.91 4.47
CA ILE A 404 3.66 5.88 5.34
C ILE A 404 2.29 6.36 5.83
N TYR A 405 1.26 5.57 5.55
CA TYR A 405 -0.09 5.81 6.04
C TYR A 405 -0.37 4.92 7.25
N GLN A 406 -0.38 5.52 8.44
CA GLN A 406 -0.57 4.81 9.70
C GLN A 406 -2.00 4.98 10.20
N PHE A 407 -2.81 3.93 10.12
CA PHE A 407 -4.24 3.99 10.42
C PHE A 407 -4.60 3.34 11.77
N SER A 408 -5.59 3.94 12.44
CA SER A 408 -6.17 3.57 13.74
C SER A 408 -5.24 3.65 14.96
N THR A 409 -3.97 3.31 14.79
CA THR A 409 -2.94 3.32 15.84
C THR A 409 -2.06 4.56 15.77
N MET A 410 -1.67 5.12 16.92
CA MET A 410 -0.77 6.30 16.98
C MET A 410 0.69 5.93 17.22
N GLU A 411 0.97 4.80 17.88
CA GLU A 411 2.34 4.40 18.15
C GLU A 411 3.07 4.01 16.87
N SER A 412 4.13 4.73 16.55
CA SER A 412 4.93 4.47 15.37
C SER A 412 5.46 3.03 15.35
N VAL A 413 5.50 2.44 14.16
CA VAL A 413 6.19 1.16 13.89
C VAL A 413 7.69 1.20 14.20
N GLY A 414 8.25 2.38 14.45
CA GLY A 414 9.68 2.54 14.75
C GLY A 414 10.50 2.82 13.50
N VAL A 415 9.93 3.55 12.54
CA VAL A 415 10.67 4.05 11.38
C VAL A 415 11.62 5.16 11.86
N PRO A 416 12.94 5.04 11.63
CA PRO A 416 13.91 6.04 12.05
C PRO A 416 13.83 7.29 11.16
N ARG A 417 14.07 8.47 11.75
CA ARG A 417 13.98 9.78 11.07
C ARG A 417 14.85 9.89 9.82
N ASN A 418 15.94 9.13 9.74
CA ASN A 418 16.86 9.16 8.61
C ASN A 418 16.33 8.49 7.34
N LEU A 419 15.18 7.78 7.39
CA LEU A 419 14.59 7.17 6.21
C LEU A 419 13.95 8.20 5.26
N LYS A 420 13.78 9.46 5.69
CA LYS A 420 13.24 10.58 4.87
C LYS A 420 11.92 10.24 4.15
N VAL A 421 11.04 9.48 4.79
CA VAL A 421 9.69 9.20 4.29
C VAL A 421 8.66 9.94 5.15
N PRO A 422 7.72 10.70 4.54
CA PRO A 422 6.62 11.30 5.27
C PRO A 422 5.79 10.27 6.02
N VAL A 423 5.31 10.61 7.22
CA VAL A 423 4.44 9.74 8.01
C VAL A 423 3.15 10.48 8.29
N ILE A 424 2.04 9.98 7.75
CA ILE A 424 0.70 10.48 8.00
C ILE A 424 0.02 9.55 9.01
N MET A 425 -0.40 10.11 10.14
CA MET A 425 -1.13 9.36 11.18
C MET A 425 -2.62 9.62 11.07
N HIS A 426 -3.44 8.58 11.06
CA HIS A 426 -4.90 8.67 11.04
C HIS A 426 -5.49 7.84 12.19
N PRO A 427 -5.42 8.33 13.44
CA PRO A 427 -5.81 7.55 14.59
C PRO A 427 -7.32 7.53 14.84
N SER A 428 -7.80 6.42 15.41
CA SER A 428 -9.22 6.29 15.80
C SER A 428 -9.47 6.66 17.27
N VAL A 429 -8.40 6.67 18.07
CA VAL A 429 -8.42 6.96 19.51
C VAL A 429 -7.01 7.26 19.99
N HIS A 430 -6.88 8.03 21.07
CA HIS A 430 -5.61 8.26 21.75
C HIS A 430 -5.66 7.88 23.24
N ALA A 431 -4.51 7.48 23.77
CA ALA A 431 -4.39 6.96 25.13
C ALA A 431 -4.65 8.02 26.22
N GLN A 432 -4.36 9.30 25.95
CA GLN A 432 -4.63 10.37 26.92
C GLN A 432 -6.13 10.60 27.14
N GLY A 433 -6.92 10.62 26.06
CA GLY A 433 -8.38 10.71 26.16
C GLY A 433 -8.98 9.54 26.92
N GLU A 434 -8.58 8.30 26.58
CA GLU A 434 -9.02 7.09 27.29
C GLU A 434 -8.60 7.11 28.77
N ARG A 435 -7.38 7.58 29.09
CA ARG A 435 -6.92 7.70 30.48
C ARG A 435 -7.73 8.70 31.28
N THR A 436 -8.01 9.87 30.71
CA THR A 436 -8.73 10.94 31.40
C THR A 436 -10.10 10.44 31.88
N TRP A 437 -10.83 9.76 31.00
CA TRP A 437 -12.14 9.18 31.35
C TRP A 437 -12.04 7.98 32.28
N PHE A 438 -11.03 7.14 32.13
CA PHE A 438 -10.77 6.03 33.04
C PHE A 438 -10.47 6.50 34.48
N ASP A 439 -9.66 7.55 34.63
CA ASP A 439 -9.34 8.15 35.93
C ASP A 439 -10.56 8.87 36.54
N LEU A 440 -11.38 9.53 35.72
CA LEU A 440 -12.63 10.18 36.16
C LEU A 440 -13.68 9.16 36.63
N GLU A 441 -13.84 8.06 35.89
CA GLU A 441 -14.72 6.94 36.26
C GLU A 441 -14.36 6.40 37.66
N TYR A 442 -13.08 6.21 37.95
CA TYR A 442 -12.64 5.72 39.25
C TYR A 442 -12.84 6.76 40.37
N ARG A 443 -12.54 8.04 40.11
CA ARG A 443 -12.70 9.13 41.09
C ARG A 443 -14.14 9.38 41.48
N ASN A 444 -15.07 9.26 40.54
CA ASN A 444 -16.49 9.49 40.80
C ASN A 444 -17.18 8.31 41.52
N GLY A 445 -16.44 7.26 41.90
CA GLY A 445 -17.00 6.08 42.57
C GLY A 445 -17.87 5.22 41.66
N VAL A 446 -17.79 5.46 40.35
CA VAL A 446 -18.63 4.87 39.32
C VAL A 446 -18.12 3.47 38.92
N SER A 447 -16.84 3.18 39.16
CA SER A 447 -16.19 1.89 38.90
C SER A 447 -16.02 1.05 40.16
N THR A 448 -16.34 -0.24 40.10
CA THR A 448 -16.11 -1.21 41.20
C THR A 448 -14.73 -1.88 41.14
N GLN A 449 -13.84 -1.41 40.27
CA GLN A 449 -12.54 -2.05 40.05
C GLN A 449 -11.55 -1.86 41.22
N PRO A 450 -10.69 -2.87 41.52
CA PRO A 450 -9.69 -2.75 42.57
C PRO A 450 -8.68 -1.60 42.32
N ALA A 451 -8.28 -0.89 43.37
CA ALA A 451 -7.35 0.24 43.32
C ALA A 451 -6.03 -0.10 42.58
N LEU A 452 -5.49 -1.30 42.82
CA LEU A 452 -4.28 -1.76 42.16
C LEU A 452 -4.45 -1.88 40.63
N ARG A 453 -5.61 -2.39 40.17
CA ARG A 453 -5.90 -2.51 38.73
C ARG A 453 -6.00 -1.14 38.10
N HIS A 454 -6.74 -0.23 38.73
CA HIS A 454 -6.85 1.16 38.28
C HIS A 454 -5.46 1.82 38.17
N PHE A 455 -4.65 1.72 39.21
CA PHE A 455 -3.29 2.28 39.22
C PHE A 455 -2.43 1.74 38.06
N VAL A 456 -2.40 0.42 37.87
CA VAL A 456 -1.59 -0.21 36.82
C VAL A 456 -2.05 0.22 35.42
N VAL A 457 -3.37 0.22 35.17
CA VAL A 457 -3.93 0.62 33.87
C VAL A 457 -3.70 2.10 33.60
N SER A 458 -3.95 2.98 34.58
CA SER A 458 -3.74 4.42 34.44
C SER A 458 -2.28 4.76 34.15
N ARG A 459 -1.34 4.14 34.87
CA ARG A 459 0.11 4.29 34.59
C ARG A 459 0.52 3.76 33.23
N TRP A 460 -0.07 2.65 32.79
CA TRP A 460 0.16 2.11 31.46
C TRP A 460 -0.33 3.06 30.36
N LEU A 461 -1.55 3.60 30.49
CA LEU A 461 -2.09 4.57 29.54
C LEU A 461 -1.27 5.87 29.53
N GLN A 462 -0.75 6.30 30.69
CA GLN A 462 0.17 7.45 30.79
C GLN A 462 1.46 7.22 29.99
N LEU A 463 2.09 6.05 30.12
CA LEU A 463 3.30 5.73 29.36
C LEU A 463 3.02 5.69 27.86
N ARG A 464 1.86 5.14 27.46
CA ARG A 464 1.42 5.14 26.06
C ARG A 464 1.17 6.56 25.56
N SER A 465 0.51 7.42 26.34
CA SER A 465 0.21 8.80 25.93
C SER A 465 1.48 9.61 25.69
N LEU A 466 2.50 9.47 26.55
CA LEU A 466 3.81 10.10 26.34
C LEU A 466 4.48 9.65 25.04
N ARG A 467 4.39 8.36 24.70
CA ARG A 467 4.92 7.82 23.44
C ARG A 467 4.12 8.32 22.24
N GLN A 468 2.80 8.28 22.31
CA GLN A 468 1.92 8.77 21.25
C GLN A 468 2.14 10.27 20.99
N ALA A 469 2.29 11.09 22.03
CA ALA A 469 2.59 12.51 21.89
C ALA A 469 3.92 12.75 21.15
N ARG A 470 4.97 12.00 21.53
CA ARG A 470 6.27 12.07 20.86
C ARG A 470 6.17 11.68 19.38
N ASP A 471 5.44 10.61 19.07
CA ASP A 471 5.30 10.10 17.71
C ASP A 471 4.42 11.03 16.86
N ALA A 472 3.31 11.54 17.39
CA ALA A 472 2.41 12.48 16.72
C ALA A 472 3.10 13.81 16.39
N ARG A 473 3.88 14.39 17.32
CA ARG A 473 4.68 15.60 17.04
C ARG A 473 5.71 15.39 15.90
N ARG A 474 6.15 14.14 15.70
CA ARG A 474 7.12 13.77 14.66
C ARG A 474 6.48 13.45 13.31
N ALA A 475 5.24 12.99 13.29
CA ALA A 475 4.51 12.60 12.08
C ALA A 475 4.25 13.81 11.19
N THR A 476 4.56 13.72 9.90
CA THR A 476 4.36 14.79 8.90
C THR A 476 3.03 15.51 9.06
N GLY A 477 1.95 14.75 9.22
CA GLY A 477 0.62 15.27 9.53
C GLY A 477 -0.24 14.24 10.27
N VAL A 478 -1.33 14.74 10.84
CA VAL A 478 -2.34 13.95 11.54
C VAL A 478 -3.71 14.19 10.91
N LEU A 479 -4.36 13.11 10.49
CA LEU A 479 -5.74 13.07 10.03
C LEU A 479 -6.62 12.72 11.22
N ALA A 480 -7.34 13.70 11.75
CA ALA A 480 -8.30 13.51 12.82
C ALA A 480 -9.65 13.12 12.25
N ILE A 481 -10.36 12.20 12.92
CA ILE A 481 -11.67 11.71 12.46
C ILE A 481 -12.84 12.67 12.73
N SER A 482 -12.60 13.76 13.46
CA SER A 482 -13.55 14.84 13.75
C SER A 482 -12.79 16.08 14.23
N ARG A 483 -13.43 17.26 14.24
CA ARG A 483 -12.83 18.48 14.79
C ARG A 483 -12.58 18.32 16.29
N HIS A 484 -13.55 17.80 17.03
CA HIS A 484 -13.44 17.54 18.47
C HIS A 484 -12.24 16.65 18.79
N PHE A 485 -12.03 15.59 18.01
CA PHE A 485 -10.87 14.72 18.18
C PHE A 485 -9.55 15.38 17.74
N GLY A 486 -9.59 16.23 16.71
CA GLY A 486 -8.45 17.03 16.27
C GLY A 486 -7.98 18.00 17.36
N ASP A 487 -8.92 18.73 17.96
CA ASP A 487 -8.66 19.65 19.07
C ASP A 487 -8.07 18.90 20.28
N ALA A 488 -8.63 17.74 20.61
CA ALA A 488 -8.09 16.89 21.67
C ALA A 488 -6.65 16.44 21.38
N ILE A 489 -6.30 16.12 20.13
CA ILE A 489 -4.92 15.78 19.74
C ILE A 489 -4.00 16.99 19.88
N ILE A 490 -4.45 18.19 19.49
CA ILE A 490 -3.67 19.42 19.59
C ILE A 490 -3.41 19.76 21.05
N GLU A 491 -4.44 19.72 21.90
CA GLU A 491 -4.35 20.03 23.33
C GLU A 491 -3.53 18.98 24.09
N ASP A 492 -3.90 17.71 23.99
CA ASP A 492 -3.27 16.65 24.79
C ASP A 492 -1.85 16.35 24.35
N TYR A 493 -1.58 16.41 23.03
CA TYR A 493 -0.30 16.01 22.45
C TYR A 493 0.53 17.16 21.91
N GLY A 494 0.06 18.41 21.91
CA GLY A 494 0.83 19.57 21.46
C GLY A 494 1.30 19.42 20.00
N VAL A 495 0.43 18.93 19.13
CA VAL A 495 0.67 18.86 17.68
C VAL A 495 0.37 20.23 17.07
N ASP A 496 1.21 20.70 16.15
CA ASP A 496 1.00 21.96 15.42
C ASP A 496 -0.33 21.90 14.65
N SER A 497 -1.24 22.85 14.88
CA SER A 497 -2.59 22.85 14.28
C SER A 497 -2.55 22.87 12.75
N ASN A 498 -1.50 23.44 12.16
CA ASN A 498 -1.33 23.46 10.69
C ASN A 498 -1.08 22.07 10.10
N ARG A 499 -0.74 21.08 10.92
CA ARG A 499 -0.48 19.69 10.52
C ARG A 499 -1.63 18.75 10.84
N VAL A 500 -2.75 19.29 11.33
CA VAL A 500 -3.96 18.52 11.61
C VAL A 500 -4.98 18.82 10.51
N ARG A 501 -5.58 17.77 9.95
CA ARG A 501 -6.71 17.86 9.01
C ARG A 501 -7.80 16.91 9.46
N VAL A 502 -9.06 17.27 9.19
CA VAL A 502 -10.20 16.44 9.57
C VAL A 502 -10.62 15.60 8.37
N VAL A 503 -10.68 14.28 8.55
CA VAL A 503 -11.20 13.32 7.58
C VAL A 503 -12.07 12.32 8.35
N PRO A 504 -13.41 12.37 8.22
CA PRO A 504 -14.31 11.47 8.95
C PRO A 504 -14.11 10.01 8.55
N ASN A 505 -14.67 9.07 9.33
CA ASN A 505 -14.72 7.68 8.88
C ASN A 505 -15.88 7.48 7.89
N CYS A 506 -15.71 6.55 6.96
CA CYS A 506 -16.79 6.08 6.08
C CYS A 506 -17.45 4.80 6.60
N ILE A 507 -18.61 4.48 6.03
CA ILE A 507 -19.32 3.22 6.23
C ILE A 507 -19.75 2.65 4.88
N ASN A 508 -19.99 1.34 4.82
CA ASN A 508 -20.60 0.71 3.64
C ASN A 508 -22.12 0.95 3.68
N ILE A 509 -22.56 2.06 3.10
CA ILE A 509 -23.97 2.47 3.09
C ILE A 509 -24.84 1.49 2.30
N ASP A 510 -24.27 0.83 1.30
CA ASP A 510 -25.00 -0.10 0.43
C ASP A 510 -25.26 -1.46 1.12
N GLU A 511 -24.54 -1.77 2.20
CA GLU A 511 -24.81 -2.93 3.09
C GLU A 511 -26.01 -2.67 4.02
N ILE A 512 -26.35 -1.40 4.27
CA ILE A 512 -27.36 -1.01 5.24
C ILE A 512 -28.65 -0.69 4.50
N THR A 513 -29.64 -1.55 4.59
CA THR A 513 -30.99 -1.26 4.07
C THR A 513 -31.71 -0.28 4.99
N MET A 514 -32.48 0.65 4.43
CA MET A 514 -33.40 1.47 5.21
C MET A 514 -34.59 0.63 5.65
N GLY A 515 -34.91 0.66 6.93
CA GLY A 515 -35.98 -0.17 7.49
C GLY A 515 -37.35 0.53 7.54
N PRO A 516 -38.42 -0.20 7.91
CA PRO A 516 -39.75 0.36 8.08
C PRO A 516 -39.87 1.32 9.28
N GLY A 517 -38.82 1.40 10.12
CA GLY A 517 -38.84 2.03 11.42
C GLY A 517 -39.60 1.19 12.46
N GLY A 518 -39.59 1.63 13.71
CA GLY A 518 -40.35 0.95 14.76
C GLY A 518 -40.51 1.77 16.02
N ARG A 519 -40.57 1.08 17.16
CA ARG A 519 -40.87 1.65 18.48
C ARG A 519 -39.70 1.55 19.46
N ASP A 520 -38.63 0.86 19.08
CA ASP A 520 -37.52 0.59 19.99
C ASP A 520 -36.48 1.71 19.96
N VAL A 521 -36.10 2.19 21.13
CA VAL A 521 -35.01 3.14 21.32
C VAL A 521 -33.73 2.35 21.55
N LEU A 522 -32.72 2.60 20.72
CA LEU A 522 -31.53 1.77 20.63
C LEU A 522 -30.35 2.44 21.31
N VAL A 523 -29.58 1.67 22.07
CA VAL A 523 -28.28 2.07 22.61
C VAL A 523 -27.27 1.03 22.16
N VAL A 524 -26.41 1.39 21.21
CA VAL A 524 -25.47 0.44 20.58
C VAL A 524 -24.03 0.80 20.94
N GLY A 525 -23.34 -0.12 21.62
CA GLY A 525 -21.90 0.02 21.85
C GLY A 525 -21.40 -0.64 23.13
N ARG A 526 -20.09 -0.55 23.35
CA ARG A 526 -19.44 -1.08 24.56
C ARG A 526 -19.98 -0.38 25.81
N LEU A 527 -20.31 -1.14 26.85
CA LEU A 527 -20.77 -0.59 28.12
C LEU A 527 -19.58 -0.01 28.90
N ALA A 528 -19.47 1.32 28.91
CA ALA A 528 -18.40 2.07 29.58
C ALA A 528 -18.88 3.48 29.98
N VAL A 529 -18.27 4.09 31.00
CA VAL A 529 -18.65 5.43 31.52
C VAL A 529 -18.66 6.50 30.44
N ARG A 530 -17.68 6.49 29.54
CA ARG A 530 -17.61 7.48 28.45
C ARG A 530 -18.82 7.44 27.49
N LYS A 531 -19.67 6.43 27.58
CA LYS A 531 -20.89 6.29 26.75
C LYS A 531 -22.12 6.97 27.32
N GLY A 532 -22.06 7.51 28.54
CA GLY A 532 -23.17 8.24 29.16
C GLY A 532 -24.38 7.37 29.48
N LEU A 533 -24.16 6.10 29.85
CA LEU A 533 -25.26 5.15 30.13
C LEU A 533 -26.02 5.51 31.41
N GLU A 534 -25.46 6.34 32.28
CA GLU A 534 -26.15 6.94 33.42
C GLU A 534 -27.35 7.79 32.99
N VAL A 535 -27.23 8.53 31.88
CA VAL A 535 -28.33 9.33 31.33
C VAL A 535 -29.40 8.42 30.74
N VAL A 536 -29.00 7.34 30.06
CA VAL A 536 -29.94 6.33 29.55
C VAL A 536 -30.79 5.76 30.69
N ALA A 537 -30.17 5.40 31.81
CA ALA A 537 -30.89 4.90 32.98
C ALA A 537 -31.89 5.93 33.51
N GLN A 538 -31.49 7.20 33.66
CA GLN A 538 -32.38 8.29 34.07
C GLN A 538 -33.56 8.48 33.11
N VAL A 539 -33.30 8.49 31.79
CA VAL A 539 -34.32 8.59 30.75
C VAL A 539 -35.32 7.45 30.85
N THR A 540 -34.88 6.21 31.10
CA THR A 540 -35.82 5.07 31.23
C THR A 540 -36.77 5.19 32.41
N HIS A 541 -36.33 5.79 33.53
CA HIS A 541 -37.19 6.06 34.69
C HIS A 541 -38.16 7.20 34.42
N ALA A 542 -37.68 8.32 33.87
CA ALA A 542 -38.52 9.44 33.46
C ALA A 542 -39.57 8.98 32.43
N TRP A 543 -39.17 8.14 31.47
CA TRP A 543 -40.06 7.57 30.46
C TRP A 543 -41.21 6.78 31.09
N VAL A 544 -40.94 5.92 32.07
CA VAL A 544 -42.00 5.16 32.74
C VAL A 544 -42.91 6.05 33.58
N ALA A 545 -42.37 7.12 34.18
CA ALA A 545 -43.13 8.02 35.03
C ALA A 545 -44.06 8.96 34.23
N GLU A 546 -43.65 9.40 33.05
CA GLU A 546 -44.28 10.52 32.33
C GLU A 546 -44.82 10.19 30.93
N ARG A 547 -44.62 8.96 30.42
CA ARG A 547 -45.14 8.55 29.09
C ARG A 547 -46.67 8.51 29.04
N THR A 548 -47.20 8.71 27.83
CA THR A 548 -48.61 8.60 27.48
C THR A 548 -49.05 7.14 27.20
N GLU A 549 -50.36 6.89 27.10
CA GLU A 549 -50.90 5.56 26.78
C GLU A 549 -50.34 4.99 25.47
N ASP A 550 -50.24 5.82 24.43
CA ASP A 550 -49.75 5.43 23.09
C ASP A 550 -48.23 5.13 23.01
N GLU A 551 -47.51 5.35 24.12
CA GLU A 551 -46.06 5.16 24.25
C GLU A 551 -45.70 3.92 25.11
N HIS A 552 -46.70 3.15 25.55
CA HIS A 552 -46.49 1.97 26.39
C HIS A 552 -45.76 0.82 25.69
N ASP A 553 -45.76 0.81 24.36
CA ASP A 553 -45.07 -0.17 23.51
C ASP A 553 -43.59 0.15 23.29
N ILE A 554 -43.13 1.36 23.62
CA ILE A 554 -41.73 1.77 23.45
C ILE A 554 -40.83 1.05 24.46
N ARG A 555 -39.73 0.49 23.95
CA ARG A 555 -38.72 -0.26 24.71
C ARG A 555 -37.33 0.29 24.42
N PHE A 556 -36.44 0.19 25.41
CA PHE A 556 -35.04 0.59 25.31
C PHE A 556 -34.17 -0.66 25.15
N GLN A 557 -33.60 -0.86 23.97
CA GLN A 557 -32.73 -1.99 23.65
C GLN A 557 -31.27 -1.58 23.83
N ILE A 558 -30.61 -2.14 24.85
CA ILE A 558 -29.18 -1.89 25.09
C ILE A 558 -28.38 -3.05 24.51
N ILE A 559 -27.71 -2.78 23.39
CA ILE A 559 -26.93 -3.73 22.59
C ILE A 559 -25.44 -3.49 22.81
N GLY A 560 -24.76 -4.48 23.36
CA GLY A 560 -23.32 -4.45 23.57
C GLY A 560 -22.85 -5.18 24.82
N ASN A 561 -21.54 -5.40 24.90
CA ASN A 561 -20.88 -6.07 26.02
C ASN A 561 -20.07 -5.08 26.88
N HIS A 562 -19.71 -5.54 28.09
CA HIS A 562 -18.83 -4.83 29.01
C HIS A 562 -17.43 -4.60 28.41
N SER A 563 -16.76 -3.54 28.86
CA SER A 563 -15.40 -3.24 28.44
C SER A 563 -14.38 -4.10 29.19
N LEU A 564 -13.17 -4.28 28.62
CA LEU A 564 -12.06 -4.94 29.30
C LEU A 564 -11.49 -4.11 30.47
N TRP A 565 -11.85 -2.83 30.57
CA TRP A 565 -11.22 -1.86 31.46
C TRP A 565 -12.12 -1.50 32.64
N SER A 566 -13.43 -1.49 32.43
CA SER A 566 -14.45 -1.08 33.39
C SER A 566 -15.68 -1.98 33.34
N ASP A 567 -16.29 -2.19 34.51
CA ASP A 567 -17.53 -2.95 34.67
C ASP A 567 -18.69 -2.00 34.91
N TYR A 568 -19.46 -1.70 33.84
CA TYR A 568 -20.58 -0.76 33.87
C TYR A 568 -21.95 -1.42 33.99
N ARG A 569 -21.98 -2.70 34.36
CA ARG A 569 -23.22 -3.47 34.42
C ARG A 569 -24.18 -2.96 35.47
N ASP A 570 -23.70 -2.42 36.59
CA ASP A 570 -24.58 -1.96 37.68
C ASP A 570 -25.31 -0.67 37.31
N THR A 571 -24.67 0.27 36.61
CA THR A 571 -25.36 1.44 36.04
C THR A 571 -26.40 1.03 35.02
N VAL A 572 -26.07 0.10 34.13
CA VAL A 572 -27.03 -0.40 33.14
C VAL A 572 -28.21 -1.13 33.82
N ARG A 573 -27.96 -1.89 34.89
CA ARG A 573 -28.99 -2.53 35.73
C ARG A 573 -29.85 -1.53 36.51
N SER A 574 -29.35 -0.32 36.76
CA SER A 574 -30.12 0.74 37.40
C SER A 574 -31.20 1.33 36.50
N SER A 575 -31.19 1.03 35.19
CA SER A 575 -32.27 1.40 34.26
C SER A 575 -33.59 0.74 34.65
N ASN A 576 -34.72 1.34 34.26
CA ASN A 576 -36.03 0.80 34.61
C ASN A 576 -36.28 -0.54 33.89
N PRO A 577 -36.44 -1.67 34.63
CA PRO A 577 -36.51 -3.00 34.04
C PRO A 577 -37.82 -3.26 33.27
N SER A 578 -38.85 -2.44 33.47
CA SER A 578 -40.14 -2.61 32.77
C SER A 578 -40.08 -2.23 31.29
N VAL A 579 -39.12 -1.38 30.91
CA VAL A 579 -38.95 -0.88 29.53
C VAL A 579 -37.57 -1.17 28.94
N THR A 580 -36.60 -1.58 29.77
CA THR A 580 -35.22 -1.81 29.34
C THR A 580 -34.98 -3.30 29.07
N ASN A 581 -34.45 -3.61 27.90
CA ASN A 581 -33.97 -4.94 27.55
C ASN A 581 -32.45 -4.92 27.31
N LEU A 582 -31.73 -5.73 28.08
CA LEU A 582 -30.27 -5.88 27.96
C LEU A 582 -29.98 -7.04 27.02
N VAL A 583 -29.77 -6.72 25.75
CA VAL A 583 -29.64 -7.71 24.67
C VAL A 583 -28.28 -8.41 24.71
N GLY A 584 -27.24 -7.72 25.16
CA GLY A 584 -25.86 -8.21 25.11
C GLY A 584 -25.24 -8.05 23.72
N HIS A 585 -24.22 -8.86 23.41
CA HIS A 585 -23.54 -8.81 22.12
C HIS A 585 -24.39 -9.34 20.98
N LYS A 586 -24.43 -8.58 19.89
CA LYS A 586 -25.08 -8.93 18.63
C LYS A 586 -24.07 -8.88 17.48
N SER A 587 -24.28 -9.72 16.48
CA SER A 587 -23.54 -9.65 15.22
C SER A 587 -23.86 -8.36 14.47
N ARG A 588 -23.03 -7.99 13.49
CA ARG A 588 -23.22 -6.77 12.68
C ARG A 588 -24.56 -6.78 11.95
N ALA A 589 -24.94 -7.91 11.37
CA ALA A 589 -26.23 -8.07 10.69
C ALA A 589 -27.41 -7.85 11.65
N GLU A 590 -27.37 -8.45 12.85
CA GLU A 590 -28.41 -8.26 13.87
C GLU A 590 -28.47 -6.81 14.38
N VAL A 591 -27.33 -6.10 14.44
CA VAL A 591 -27.33 -4.66 14.76
C VAL A 591 -28.02 -3.87 13.66
N PHE A 592 -27.80 -4.19 12.38
CA PHE A 592 -28.48 -3.52 11.28
C PHE A 592 -29.98 -3.81 11.25
N GLU A 593 -30.40 -5.04 11.55
CA GLU A 593 -31.82 -5.38 11.73
C GLU A 593 -32.47 -4.60 12.87
N ALA A 594 -31.75 -4.44 13.99
CA ALA A 594 -32.22 -3.63 15.11
C ALA A 594 -32.35 -2.15 14.70
N LEU A 595 -31.35 -1.59 14.01
CA LEU A 595 -31.42 -0.22 13.48
C LEU A 595 -32.61 -0.05 12.52
N GLN A 596 -32.82 -0.97 11.58
CA GLN A 596 -33.93 -0.92 10.63
C GLN A 596 -35.32 -0.87 11.29
N SER A 597 -35.45 -1.45 12.48
CA SER A 597 -36.68 -1.48 13.27
C SER A 597 -36.69 -0.47 14.43
N GLY A 598 -35.68 0.40 14.52
CA GLY A 598 -35.55 1.40 15.56
C GLY A 598 -36.45 2.61 15.39
N LEU A 599 -36.82 3.23 16.52
CA LEU A 599 -37.39 4.57 16.60
C LEU A 599 -36.29 5.63 16.58
N ALA A 600 -35.24 5.43 17.38
CA ALA A 600 -34.12 6.36 17.54
C ALA A 600 -32.88 5.63 18.07
N LEU A 601 -31.69 6.18 17.80
CA LEU A 601 -30.43 5.78 18.45
C LEU A 601 -30.03 6.82 19.51
N LEU A 602 -29.76 6.39 20.74
CA LEU A 602 -29.14 7.23 21.77
C LEU A 602 -27.63 6.99 21.82
N GLN A 603 -26.86 8.01 21.43
CA GLN A 603 -25.40 8.05 21.54
C GLN A 603 -24.99 9.18 22.49
N LEU A 604 -25.31 9.03 23.77
CA LEU A 604 -25.12 10.07 24.80
C LEU A 604 -23.69 10.12 25.36
N SER A 605 -22.69 9.88 24.50
CA SER A 605 -21.31 9.68 24.94
C SER A 605 -20.70 10.94 25.51
N ARG A 606 -19.97 10.82 26.62
CA ARG A 606 -19.13 11.88 27.19
C ARG A 606 -17.86 12.14 26.39
N TYR A 607 -17.40 11.10 25.70
CA TYR A 607 -16.27 11.16 24.78
C TYR A 607 -16.39 10.09 23.71
N GLU A 608 -16.62 10.53 22.47
CA GLU A 608 -16.65 9.68 21.30
C GLU A 608 -15.91 10.36 20.13
N PRO A 609 -14.68 9.90 19.82
CA PRO A 609 -13.89 10.45 18.72
C PRO A 609 -14.64 10.55 17.38
N PHE A 610 -15.50 9.57 17.08
CA PHE A 610 -16.37 9.59 15.90
C PHE A 610 -17.76 9.04 16.22
N GLY A 611 -17.89 7.72 16.41
CA GLY A 611 -19.17 7.06 16.63
C GLY A 611 -19.76 6.50 15.34
N LEU A 612 -19.20 5.40 14.83
CA LEU A 612 -19.67 4.73 13.60
C LEU A 612 -21.17 4.37 13.65
N THR A 613 -21.68 4.05 14.84
CA THR A 613 -23.09 3.75 15.07
C THR A 613 -24.02 4.90 14.70
N VAL A 614 -23.56 6.15 14.79
CA VAL A 614 -24.32 7.33 14.34
C VAL A 614 -24.50 7.29 12.83
N ALA A 615 -23.41 7.10 12.09
CA ALA A 615 -23.45 6.99 10.64
C ALA A 615 -24.30 5.76 10.20
N GLU A 616 -24.14 4.63 10.87
CA GLU A 616 -24.90 3.40 10.59
C GLU A 616 -26.41 3.59 10.85
N ALA A 617 -26.79 4.27 11.94
CA ALA A 617 -28.19 4.57 12.24
C ALA A 617 -28.81 5.52 11.22
N LEU A 618 -28.10 6.60 10.86
CA LEU A 618 -28.57 7.52 9.82
C LEU A 618 -28.75 6.81 8.47
N ALA A 619 -27.81 5.92 8.11
CA ALA A 619 -27.93 5.09 6.91
C ALA A 619 -29.14 4.14 6.96
N ALA A 620 -29.50 3.61 8.14
CA ALA A 620 -30.70 2.79 8.32
C ALA A 620 -32.02 3.59 8.33
N GLY A 621 -31.95 4.93 8.27
CA GLY A 621 -33.11 5.82 8.35
C GLY A 621 -33.51 6.20 9.78
N VAL A 622 -32.62 5.97 10.76
CA VAL A 622 -32.91 6.20 12.18
C VAL A 622 -32.31 7.52 12.65
N PRO A 623 -33.12 8.45 13.21
CA PRO A 623 -32.59 9.67 13.79
C PRO A 623 -31.79 9.38 15.07
N VAL A 624 -30.85 10.27 15.39
CA VAL A 624 -29.89 10.07 16.46
C VAL A 624 -29.99 11.15 17.52
N PHE A 625 -29.78 10.76 18.78
CA PHE A 625 -29.62 11.67 19.91
C PHE A 625 -28.16 11.61 20.32
N VAL A 626 -27.47 12.74 20.22
CA VAL A 626 -26.01 12.82 20.34
C VAL A 626 -25.66 13.94 21.31
N THR A 627 -24.59 13.78 22.08
CA THR A 627 -24.02 14.93 22.80
C THR A 627 -23.17 15.78 21.86
N ASP A 628 -22.81 16.97 22.32
CA ASP A 628 -21.79 17.83 21.68
C ASP A 628 -20.36 17.23 21.71
N ARG A 629 -20.20 16.00 22.22
CA ARG A 629 -18.92 15.27 22.33
C ARG A 629 -18.82 14.07 21.38
N VAL A 630 -19.76 13.93 20.44
CA VAL A 630 -19.78 12.86 19.43
C VAL A 630 -19.33 13.37 18.07
N GLY A 631 -18.11 13.01 17.66
CA GLY A 631 -17.46 13.56 16.47
C GLY A 631 -18.20 13.34 15.15
N ALA A 632 -18.92 12.22 14.99
CA ALA A 632 -19.67 11.93 13.77
C ALA A 632 -20.86 12.88 13.55
N SER A 633 -21.31 13.59 14.57
CA SER A 633 -22.47 14.48 14.50
C SER A 633 -22.16 15.93 14.09
N GLU A 634 -20.87 16.30 13.99
CA GLU A 634 -20.43 17.68 13.84
C GLU A 634 -20.94 18.39 12.57
N GLU A 635 -21.19 17.63 11.50
CA GLU A 635 -21.66 18.14 10.20
C GLU A 635 -23.02 17.59 9.79
N VAL A 636 -23.65 16.81 10.67
CA VAL A 636 -24.98 16.23 10.44
C VAL A 636 -26.04 17.29 10.71
N SER A 637 -27.06 17.36 9.86
CA SER A 637 -28.20 18.26 10.08
C SER A 637 -28.87 18.02 11.45
N ARG A 638 -29.22 19.13 12.14
CA ARG A 638 -29.97 19.09 13.41
C ARG A 638 -31.41 18.59 13.27
N ASP A 639 -31.90 18.44 12.04
CA ASP A 639 -33.21 17.86 11.75
C ASP A 639 -33.24 16.33 11.93
N VAL A 640 -32.06 15.69 11.94
CA VAL A 640 -31.91 14.23 12.07
C VAL A 640 -30.99 13.83 13.23
N ALA A 641 -30.17 14.76 13.72
CA ALA A 641 -29.32 14.60 14.89
C ALA A 641 -29.72 15.59 16.01
N PHE A 642 -30.45 15.09 17.00
CA PHE A 642 -30.88 15.86 18.16
C PHE A 642 -29.72 16.01 19.15
N VAL A 643 -29.17 17.22 19.26
CA VAL A 643 -28.05 17.50 20.15
C VAL A 643 -28.53 17.67 21.59
N VAL A 644 -27.96 16.86 22.49
CA VAL A 644 -28.21 16.88 23.93
C VAL A 644 -27.04 17.57 24.64
N PRO A 645 -27.22 18.77 25.20
CA PRO A 645 -26.16 19.46 25.92
C PRO A 645 -25.76 18.71 27.19
N VAL A 646 -24.47 18.42 27.36
CA VAL A 646 -23.97 17.75 28.58
C VAL A 646 -24.17 18.66 29.80
N GLY A 647 -24.86 18.18 30.85
CA GLY A 647 -25.16 19.01 32.02
C GLY A 647 -26.34 18.53 32.88
N LEU A 648 -27.02 19.47 33.54
CA LEU A 648 -28.01 19.19 34.60
C LEU A 648 -29.42 18.76 34.11
N HIS A 649 -29.69 18.70 32.80
CA HIS A 649 -31.03 18.40 32.25
C HIS A 649 -31.01 17.50 31.02
N GLU A 650 -30.05 16.59 30.97
CA GLU A 650 -29.88 15.70 29.81
C GLU A 650 -31.05 14.74 29.63
N SER A 651 -31.53 14.14 30.73
CA SER A 651 -32.68 13.24 30.72
C SER A 651 -33.93 13.93 30.19
N ASP A 652 -34.19 15.15 30.67
CA ASP A 652 -35.39 15.92 30.34
C ASP A 652 -35.39 16.31 28.86
N THR A 653 -34.21 16.71 28.35
CA THR A 653 -34.01 17.03 26.93
C THR A 653 -34.26 15.82 26.04
N VAL A 654 -33.70 14.66 26.40
CA VAL A 654 -33.92 13.40 25.66
C VAL A 654 -35.39 13.00 25.71
N PHE A 655 -36.02 13.05 26.88
CA PHE A 655 -37.43 12.71 27.06
C PHE A 655 -38.34 13.56 26.16
N GLN A 656 -38.21 14.89 26.21
CA GLN A 656 -39.06 15.79 25.43
C GLN A 656 -38.94 15.58 23.92
N GLN A 657 -37.72 15.37 23.43
CA GLN A 657 -37.47 15.15 22.01
C GLN A 657 -37.92 13.75 21.56
N LEU A 658 -37.74 12.74 22.41
CA LEU A 658 -38.22 11.38 22.15
C LEU A 658 -39.75 11.32 22.14
N HIS A 659 -40.42 12.04 23.04
CA HIS A 659 -41.88 12.17 23.06
C HIS A 659 -42.39 12.79 21.75
N ARG A 660 -41.77 13.88 21.28
CA ARG A 660 -42.10 14.48 19.98
C ARG A 660 -41.91 13.50 18.83
N LEU A 661 -40.79 12.77 18.83
CA LEU A 661 -40.50 11.77 17.80
C LEU A 661 -41.51 10.61 17.80
N ALA A 662 -41.91 10.14 18.98
CA ALA A 662 -42.92 9.09 19.13
C ALA A 662 -44.30 9.53 18.61
N SER A 663 -44.62 10.83 18.72
CA SER A 663 -45.89 11.40 18.26
C SER A 663 -46.00 11.58 16.73
N LEU A 664 -44.90 11.45 15.98
CA LEU A 664 -44.93 11.63 14.52
C LEU A 664 -45.81 10.60 13.81
N SER A 665 -46.55 11.07 12.80
CA SER A 665 -47.32 10.23 11.89
C SER A 665 -46.41 9.37 10.99
N LYS A 666 -46.95 8.30 10.42
CA LYS A 666 -46.18 7.41 9.53
C LYS A 666 -45.54 8.13 8.33
N PRO A 667 -46.23 9.05 7.62
CA PRO A 667 -45.59 9.83 6.54
C PRO A 667 -44.45 10.72 7.05
N GLU A 668 -44.59 11.35 8.21
CA GLU A 668 -43.53 12.20 8.79
C GLU A 668 -42.31 11.37 9.18
N ARG A 669 -42.49 10.16 9.74
CA ARG A 669 -41.40 9.24 10.04
C ARG A 669 -40.66 8.79 8.78
N LEU A 670 -41.39 8.48 7.70
CA LEU A 670 -40.78 8.11 6.41
C LEU A 670 -39.99 9.26 5.79
N ALA A 671 -40.51 10.50 5.89
CA ALA A 671 -39.81 11.69 5.44
C ALA A 671 -38.54 11.95 6.28
N LEU A 672 -38.61 11.77 7.59
CA LEU A 672 -37.46 11.86 8.49
C LEU A 672 -36.40 10.80 8.15
N ALA A 673 -36.82 9.53 7.97
CA ALA A 673 -35.91 8.44 7.62
C ALA A 673 -35.18 8.69 6.29
N SER A 674 -35.89 9.25 5.31
CA SER A 674 -35.30 9.63 4.01
C SER A 674 -34.25 10.73 4.16
N ARG A 675 -34.48 11.73 5.04
CA ARG A 675 -33.48 12.75 5.37
C ARG A 675 -32.27 12.16 6.09
N CYS A 676 -32.48 11.22 7.02
CA CYS A 676 -31.39 10.52 7.69
C CYS A 676 -30.48 9.80 6.68
N ARG A 677 -31.09 9.06 5.74
CA ARG A 677 -30.35 8.35 4.68
C ARG A 677 -29.56 9.31 3.80
N ALA A 678 -30.18 10.41 3.36
CA ALA A 678 -29.53 11.42 2.52
C ALA A 678 -28.32 12.06 3.23
N GLU A 679 -28.43 12.36 4.53
CA GLU A 679 -27.31 12.89 5.31
C GLU A 679 -26.17 11.87 5.45
N ALA A 680 -26.48 10.59 5.66
CA ALA A 680 -25.46 9.54 5.69
C ALA A 680 -24.74 9.42 4.34
N GLU A 681 -25.47 9.47 3.23
CA GLU A 681 -24.91 9.41 1.88
C GLU A 681 -24.04 10.61 1.54
N ARG A 682 -24.45 11.81 1.99
CA ARG A 682 -23.71 13.06 1.80
C ARG A 682 -22.37 13.08 2.53
N LEU A 683 -22.30 12.48 3.72
CA LEU A 683 -21.16 12.63 4.63
C LEU A 683 -20.25 11.40 4.72
N PHE A 684 -20.82 10.20 4.69
CA PHE A 684 -20.11 8.97 5.11
C PHE A 684 -19.92 7.95 3.99
N ARG A 685 -20.30 8.27 2.74
CA ARG A 685 -20.00 7.43 1.57
C ARG A 685 -18.48 7.26 1.41
N PRO A 686 -17.98 6.03 1.12
CA PRO A 686 -16.56 5.81 0.89
C PRO A 686 -15.96 6.74 -0.17
N GLU A 687 -16.69 7.01 -1.25
CA GLU A 687 -16.23 7.86 -2.36
C GLU A 687 -16.02 9.32 -1.92
N VAL A 688 -16.95 9.83 -1.11
CA VAL A 688 -16.92 11.20 -0.57
C VAL A 688 -15.74 11.35 0.39
N VAL A 689 -15.62 10.43 1.36
CA VAL A 689 -14.56 10.45 2.36
C VAL A 689 -13.18 10.23 1.72
N ALA A 690 -13.06 9.36 0.71
CA ALA A 690 -11.81 9.15 0.00
C ALA A 690 -11.34 10.40 -0.74
N SER A 691 -12.27 11.19 -1.31
CA SER A 691 -11.93 12.46 -1.96
C SER A 691 -11.42 13.49 -0.95
N GLN A 692 -12.02 13.55 0.24
CA GLN A 692 -11.52 14.38 1.35
C GLN A 692 -10.14 13.90 1.86
N LEU A 693 -9.96 12.58 1.94
CA LEU A 693 -8.68 11.97 2.33
C LEU A 693 -7.56 12.36 1.38
N GLU A 694 -7.77 12.26 0.07
CA GLU A 694 -6.76 12.64 -0.94
C GLU A 694 -6.40 14.11 -0.86
N ALA A 695 -7.39 15.00 -0.75
CA ALA A 695 -7.16 16.44 -0.58
C ALA A 695 -6.32 16.73 0.68
N ALA A 696 -6.71 16.14 1.82
CA ALA A 696 -5.96 16.30 3.07
C ALA A 696 -4.54 15.73 2.97
N LEU A 697 -4.35 14.59 2.29
CA LEU A 697 -3.02 14.02 2.06
C LEU A 697 -2.16 14.92 1.17
N GLN A 698 -2.71 15.45 0.07
CA GLN A 698 -2.01 16.39 -0.82
C GLN A 698 -1.53 17.62 -0.04
N GLU A 699 -2.40 18.23 0.75
CA GLU A 699 -2.06 19.41 1.56
C GLU A 699 -0.94 19.11 2.58
N LEU A 700 -1.04 18.01 3.32
CA LEU A 700 -0.06 17.64 4.33
C LEU A 700 1.30 17.28 3.73
N LEU A 701 1.31 16.64 2.56
CA LEU A 701 2.54 16.30 1.86
C LEU A 701 3.20 17.54 1.23
N ALA A 702 2.41 18.44 0.63
CA ALA A 702 2.91 19.72 0.10
C ALA A 702 3.50 20.59 1.22
N TYR A 703 2.82 20.68 2.36
CA TYR A 703 3.30 21.40 3.54
C TYR A 703 4.65 20.83 4.04
N SER A 704 4.83 19.52 3.98
CA SER A 704 6.09 18.86 4.35
C SER A 704 7.25 19.24 3.43
N GLN A 705 6.99 19.36 2.12
CA GLN A 705 8.02 19.66 1.12
C GLN A 705 8.53 21.10 1.22
N GLN A 706 7.68 22.05 1.64
CA GLN A 706 8.07 23.45 1.84
C GLN A 706 8.99 23.65 3.05
N ARG A 707 9.01 22.70 4.00
CA ARG A 707 9.77 22.77 5.26
C ARG A 707 11.10 21.99 5.23
N SER A 708 11.28 21.11 4.23
CA SER A 708 12.45 20.23 4.06
C SER A 708 13.46 20.82 3.10
#